data_AF-A0A9W7WQ16-F1
#
_entry.id   AF-A0A9W7WQ16-F1
#
_cell.length_a   1.000
_cell.length_b   1.000
_cell.length_c   1.000
_cell.angle_alpha   90.00
_cell.angle_beta   90.00
_cell.angle_gamma   90.00
#
_symmetry.space_group_name_H-M   'P 1'
#
loop_
_entity.id
_entity.type
_entity.pdbx_description
1 polymer ?
#
loop_
_entity_poly.entity_id
_entity_poly.type
_entity_poly.pdbx_seq_one_letter_code
_entity_poly.pdbx_strand_id
1 'polypeptide(L)'
;MSLPPEKASELKQIIHDHLIKMDIHGKIRDVLAETVRGDGHHGQHVLSEEDFMHALQRRGIVDDVMKDLSFTNLASHPDVYQTEADTVNKSATHFVDKNIAQLKPTIISPLRRHLYLQVLGGKAFLEHLQEPEPLPGQVCSTFTLHLHFRNQRFRSKPVPCACEPDIQEGFLLEVHRDGPGDAGKMADATTMLSICDPVHMVLIKTDTSGDTTLVSSYFLDWRTVLGAPNGKTNVSVELLGVGSECKVPAGVLNLKLELYPPLTETLSPDVITTQQSLERQRTAEKERLFLVYAKQWWQEFLEIRPSHQSKLVKIFAQDENGVNRPVCSYVRVLRAGRLLESPRQGARFVSLLAQEKAPVVGGGVRQEQWCSMMAFLCRNKGDCEDHATLLCSLLLGFGLDAYVCVGTKTKNIPHTWVMTCGTDGSVTFWESFTAHRYVHRPVDPDAPPMVPQPKPTYPYRTIGCVFNHKMFMANCQPSDAVELCVFDFADGSRWKAMSEEAIRSVCVPGSTSSLPPTPPICSPSVLPNEASNQLELEMRYLLAEHRKDLGLATVWDDHLSYLLSAALCAYELERCTGVSCGNEEFQDAVRRAVPDGHTFKGFPIHFLHRNARRAFATCLRSPFCEEIVCCRGDHVRLAVRVRVFAYPESACAVWIMFACKYRSVL
;
A
#
# COMPACT_ATOMS: atom_id res chain seq x y z
N MET A 1 -37.82 2.28 19.12
CA MET A 1 -38.46 3.61 19.38
C MET A 1 -39.65 3.72 18.43
N SER A 2 -40.86 3.97 18.94
CA SER A 2 -42.12 4.05 18.16
C SER A 2 -42.41 5.48 17.68
N LEU A 3 -43.02 5.62 16.49
CA LEU A 3 -43.33 6.90 15.82
C LEU A 3 -44.45 7.70 16.52
N PRO A 4 -44.43 9.06 16.48
CA PRO A 4 -45.49 9.91 17.04
C PRO A 4 -46.88 9.68 16.38
N PRO A 5 -47.99 9.76 17.14
CA PRO A 5 -49.33 9.39 16.67
C PRO A 5 -49.87 10.24 15.51
N GLU A 6 -49.49 11.52 15.44
CA GLU A 6 -49.89 12.42 14.34
C GLU A 6 -49.24 11.99 13.01
N LYS A 7 -47.95 11.62 13.04
CA LYS A 7 -47.24 11.10 11.86
C LYS A 7 -47.77 9.74 11.41
N ALA A 8 -48.23 8.90 12.35
CA ALA A 8 -48.88 7.63 12.03
C ALA A 8 -50.23 7.82 11.32
N SER A 9 -50.98 8.88 11.65
CA SER A 9 -52.24 9.21 10.96
C SER A 9 -52.00 9.74 9.55
N GLU A 10 -50.97 10.57 9.37
CA GLU A 10 -50.58 11.14 8.07
C GLU A 10 -50.06 10.05 7.12
N LEU A 11 -49.23 9.13 7.62
CA LEU A 11 -48.79 7.95 6.89
C LEU A 11 -49.95 7.04 6.48
N LYS A 12 -50.94 6.83 7.36
CA LYS A 12 -52.14 6.03 7.04
C LYS A 12 -52.96 6.67 5.92
N GLN A 13 -53.10 7.99 5.91
CA GLN A 13 -53.83 8.69 4.85
C GLN A 13 -53.10 8.59 3.50
N ILE A 14 -51.78 8.78 3.49
CA ILE A 14 -50.96 8.66 2.28
C ILE A 14 -51.01 7.24 1.71
N ILE A 15 -50.92 6.22 2.57
CA ILE A 15 -51.07 4.82 2.16
C ILE A 15 -52.48 4.58 1.59
N HIS A 16 -53.53 5.09 2.24
CA HIS A 16 -54.91 4.91 1.80
C HIS A 16 -55.17 5.53 0.41
N ASP A 17 -54.74 6.78 0.19
CA ASP A 17 -54.91 7.47 -1.08
C ASP A 17 -54.10 6.80 -2.21
N HIS A 18 -52.92 6.26 -1.88
CA HIS A 18 -52.09 5.50 -2.82
C HIS A 18 -52.71 4.14 -3.18
N LEU A 19 -53.32 3.45 -2.21
CA LEU A 19 -54.01 2.19 -2.43
C LEU A 19 -55.22 2.34 -3.36
N ILE A 20 -55.93 3.46 -3.27
CA ILE A 20 -57.03 3.82 -4.18
C ILE A 20 -56.51 4.12 -5.59
N LYS A 21 -55.42 4.88 -5.71
CA LYS A 21 -54.84 5.29 -7.01
C LYS A 21 -54.37 4.09 -7.87
N MET A 22 -53.93 3.00 -7.24
CA MET A 22 -53.48 1.79 -7.93
C MET A 22 -54.59 0.75 -8.20
N ASP A 23 -55.84 1.07 -7.87
CA ASP A 23 -57.01 0.17 -7.93
C ASP A 23 -56.75 -1.21 -7.28
N ILE A 24 -56.03 -1.20 -6.15
CA ILE A 24 -55.67 -2.43 -5.44
C ILE A 24 -56.91 -3.12 -4.89
N HIS A 25 -57.94 -2.35 -4.51
CA HIS A 25 -59.24 -2.90 -4.13
C HIS A 25 -59.98 -3.58 -5.30
N GLY A 26 -59.82 -3.12 -6.55
CA GLY A 26 -60.27 -3.83 -7.75
C GLY A 26 -59.51 -5.14 -7.94
N LYS A 27 -58.18 -5.09 -7.89
CA LYS A 27 -57.32 -6.28 -8.03
C LYS A 27 -57.56 -7.35 -6.94
N ILE A 28 -57.77 -6.92 -5.69
CA ILE A 28 -58.14 -7.80 -4.57
C ILE A 28 -59.49 -8.46 -4.82
N ARG A 29 -60.46 -7.71 -5.36
CA ARG A 29 -61.80 -8.22 -5.68
C ARG A 29 -61.77 -9.24 -6.82
N ASP A 30 -60.93 -9.03 -7.83
CA ASP A 30 -60.74 -9.98 -8.93
C ASP A 30 -60.11 -11.29 -8.43
N VAL A 31 -59.12 -11.20 -7.53
CA VAL A 31 -58.50 -12.38 -6.89
C VAL A 31 -59.52 -13.13 -6.02
N LEU A 32 -60.39 -12.43 -5.29
CA LEU A 32 -61.51 -13.02 -4.54
C LEU A 32 -62.55 -13.68 -5.45
N ALA A 33 -62.92 -13.04 -6.56
CA ALA A 33 -63.89 -13.58 -7.50
C ALA A 33 -63.38 -14.83 -8.22
N GLU A 34 -62.08 -14.91 -8.52
CA GLU A 34 -61.45 -16.08 -9.12
C GLU A 34 -61.23 -17.21 -8.12
N THR A 35 -60.87 -16.92 -6.86
CA THR A 35 -60.74 -17.96 -5.81
C THR A 35 -62.09 -18.57 -5.45
N VAL A 36 -63.19 -17.81 -5.52
CA VAL A 36 -64.55 -18.35 -5.34
C VAL A 36 -65.07 -19.11 -6.57
N ARG A 37 -64.61 -18.76 -7.79
CA ARG A 37 -65.00 -19.47 -9.04
C ARG A 37 -64.15 -20.72 -9.33
N GLY A 38 -62.99 -20.85 -8.70
CA GLY A 38 -62.09 -22.01 -8.84
C GLY A 38 -62.59 -23.29 -8.16
N ASP A 39 -63.48 -23.18 -7.16
CA ASP A 39 -64.02 -24.31 -6.40
C ASP A 39 -65.27 -24.90 -7.07
N GLY A 40 -65.08 -25.39 -8.29
CA GLY A 40 -66.11 -26.12 -9.03
C GLY A 40 -66.38 -27.53 -8.51
N HIS A 41 -65.48 -28.18 -7.75
CA HIS A 41 -65.65 -29.56 -7.30
C HIS A 41 -65.16 -29.82 -5.85
N HIS A 42 -66.14 -30.15 -5.00
CA HIS A 42 -66.07 -30.87 -3.71
C HIS A 42 -65.44 -30.18 -2.49
N GLY A 43 -66.33 -29.78 -1.56
CA GLY A 43 -66.06 -29.66 -0.12
C GLY A 43 -65.92 -28.22 0.37
N GLN A 44 -66.77 -27.79 1.30
CA GLN A 44 -66.69 -26.49 1.96
C GLN A 44 -65.33 -26.32 2.67
N HIS A 45 -64.35 -25.73 1.99
CA HIS A 45 -63.14 -25.23 2.63
C HIS A 45 -63.32 -23.72 2.84
N VAL A 46 -63.34 -23.29 4.10
CA VAL A 46 -63.35 -21.86 4.44
C VAL A 46 -61.97 -21.32 4.11
N LEU A 47 -61.88 -20.43 3.12
CA LEU A 47 -60.63 -19.78 2.73
C LEU A 47 -60.05 -19.02 3.93
N SER A 48 -58.81 -19.36 4.32
CA SER A 48 -58.11 -18.69 5.42
C SER A 48 -57.44 -17.39 4.94
N GLU A 49 -57.20 -16.46 5.86
CA GLU A 49 -56.50 -15.20 5.59
C GLU A 49 -55.06 -15.44 5.07
N GLU A 50 -54.41 -16.52 5.52
CA GLU A 50 -53.07 -16.93 5.07
C GLU A 50 -53.07 -17.40 3.61
N ASP A 51 -54.09 -18.16 3.20
CA ASP A 51 -54.23 -18.63 1.80
C ASP A 51 -54.43 -17.44 0.84
N PHE A 52 -55.19 -16.44 1.29
CA PHE A 52 -55.43 -15.22 0.53
C PHE A 52 -54.16 -14.36 0.41
N MET A 53 -53.41 -14.20 1.50
CA MET A 53 -52.12 -13.49 1.49
C MET A 53 -51.10 -14.16 0.57
N HIS A 54 -51.03 -15.49 0.57
CA HIS A 54 -50.19 -16.23 -0.36
C HIS A 54 -50.61 -16.08 -1.82
N ALA A 55 -51.91 -15.96 -2.11
CA ALA A 55 -52.40 -15.72 -3.47
C ALA A 55 -52.02 -14.31 -3.97
N LEU A 56 -52.09 -13.30 -3.10
CA LEU A 56 -51.67 -11.93 -3.41
C LEU A 56 -50.15 -11.80 -3.63
N GLN A 57 -49.35 -12.50 -2.82
CA GLN A 57 -47.89 -12.56 -3.00
C GLN A 57 -47.50 -13.29 -4.28
N ARG A 58 -48.12 -14.44 -4.60
CA ARG A 58 -47.83 -15.18 -5.84
C ARG A 58 -48.11 -14.37 -7.11
N ARG A 59 -49.06 -13.45 -7.07
CA ARG A 59 -49.39 -12.56 -8.19
C ARG A 59 -48.55 -11.28 -8.22
N GLY A 60 -47.58 -11.13 -7.31
CA GLY A 60 -46.70 -9.95 -7.24
C GLY A 60 -47.42 -8.67 -6.80
N ILE A 61 -48.68 -8.75 -6.37
CA ILE A 61 -49.46 -7.56 -6.00
C ILE A 61 -48.87 -6.92 -4.74
N VAL A 62 -48.44 -7.73 -3.76
CA VAL A 62 -47.77 -7.22 -2.55
C VAL A 62 -46.44 -6.56 -2.88
N ASP A 63 -45.67 -7.13 -3.80
CA ASP A 63 -44.39 -6.58 -4.22
C ASP A 63 -44.55 -5.28 -5.01
N ASP A 64 -45.58 -5.17 -5.86
CA ASP A 64 -45.92 -3.93 -6.58
C ASP A 64 -46.31 -2.79 -5.61
N VAL A 65 -47.08 -3.11 -4.56
CA VAL A 65 -47.41 -2.11 -3.51
C VAL A 65 -46.16 -1.68 -2.74
N MET A 66 -45.28 -2.62 -2.40
CA MET A 66 -44.06 -2.34 -1.63
C MET A 66 -42.98 -1.61 -2.43
N LYS A 67 -42.94 -1.80 -3.74
CA LYS A 67 -41.98 -1.15 -4.64
C LYS A 67 -42.29 0.34 -4.85
N ASP A 68 -43.57 0.69 -4.90
CA ASP A 68 -44.02 2.08 -5.12
C ASP A 68 -44.18 2.88 -3.82
N LEU A 69 -44.33 2.23 -2.66
CA LEU A 69 -44.30 2.88 -1.33
C LEU A 69 -42.87 3.18 -0.88
N SER A 70 -42.15 4.03 -1.63
CA SER A 70 -40.90 4.64 -1.18
C SER A 70 -41.18 6.01 -0.54
N PHE A 71 -41.21 6.06 0.80
CA PHE A 71 -41.41 7.32 1.52
C PHE A 71 -40.18 8.22 1.35
N THR A 72 -40.35 9.29 0.58
CA THR A 72 -39.33 10.32 0.37
C THR A 72 -39.17 11.12 1.66
N ASN A 73 -38.05 10.94 2.35
CA ASN A 73 -37.71 11.74 3.54
C ASN A 73 -37.50 13.22 3.14
N LEU A 74 -38.45 14.07 3.55
CA LEU A 74 -38.31 15.53 3.65
C LEU A 74 -37.52 15.87 4.92
N ALA A 75 -36.22 16.18 4.78
CA ALA A 75 -35.48 17.14 5.61
C ALA A 75 -34.05 17.31 5.08
N SER A 76 -33.71 18.53 4.68
CA SER A 76 -32.35 18.97 4.36
C SER A 76 -31.64 19.53 5.59
N HIS A 77 -30.47 18.93 5.86
CA HIS A 77 -29.29 19.38 6.63
C HIS A 77 -29.29 19.36 8.18
N PRO A 78 -28.11 19.16 8.81
CA PRO A 78 -26.87 18.52 8.34
C PRO A 78 -26.47 17.32 9.23
N ASP A 79 -25.40 16.64 8.79
CA ASP A 79 -24.61 15.62 9.47
C ASP A 79 -24.95 14.15 9.23
N VAL A 80 -23.88 13.43 8.84
CA VAL A 80 -23.59 12.01 9.09
C VAL A 80 -24.19 10.98 8.11
N TYR A 81 -23.28 10.49 7.25
CA TYR A 81 -23.17 9.14 6.67
C TYR A 81 -24.43 8.50 6.03
N GLN A 82 -24.40 8.39 4.70
CA GLN A 82 -25.02 7.26 4.00
C GLN A 82 -23.96 6.50 3.19
N THR A 83 -23.66 5.32 3.70
CA THR A 83 -23.19 4.20 2.90
C THR A 83 -24.43 3.36 2.53
N GLU A 84 -24.37 2.75 1.35
CA GLU A 84 -25.08 1.54 0.94
C GLU A 84 -26.46 1.68 0.27
N ALA A 85 -26.41 2.08 -1.00
CA ALA A 85 -26.83 1.17 -2.07
C ALA A 85 -25.60 0.87 -2.94
N ASP A 86 -24.87 -0.19 -2.61
CA ASP A 86 -23.83 -0.81 -3.46
C ASP A 86 -23.40 -2.16 -2.84
N THR A 87 -24.34 -3.11 -2.79
CA THR A 87 -24.12 -4.47 -2.27
C THR A 87 -24.29 -5.55 -3.33
N VAL A 88 -23.97 -5.26 -4.59
CA VAL A 88 -23.70 -6.28 -5.61
C VAL A 88 -22.61 -5.74 -6.56
N ASN A 89 -21.33 -5.85 -6.15
CA ASN A 89 -20.08 -5.78 -6.94
C ASN A 89 -18.90 -5.15 -6.18
N LYS A 90 -18.59 -5.61 -4.96
CA LYS A 90 -17.31 -5.24 -4.31
C LYS A 90 -16.22 -6.26 -4.68
N SER A 91 -15.24 -5.79 -5.45
CA SER A 91 -14.02 -6.52 -5.80
C SER A 91 -13.19 -6.85 -4.56
N ALA A 92 -12.52 -8.00 -4.58
CA ALA A 92 -11.81 -8.65 -3.47
C ALA A 92 -10.60 -7.91 -2.85
N THR A 93 -10.44 -6.61 -3.05
CA THR A 93 -9.35 -5.78 -2.48
C THR A 93 -9.91 -4.91 -1.36
N HIS A 94 -9.85 -5.36 -0.10
CA HIS A 94 -10.32 -4.56 1.04
C HIS A 94 -9.23 -4.35 2.09
N PHE A 95 -8.94 -3.06 2.34
CA PHE A 95 -8.41 -2.56 3.61
C PHE A 95 -9.58 -2.44 4.59
N VAL A 96 -9.50 -3.07 5.75
CA VAL A 96 -10.57 -3.05 6.76
C VAL A 96 -10.09 -2.25 7.96
N ASP A 97 -10.44 -0.97 7.98
CA ASP A 97 -10.28 -0.10 9.16
C ASP A 97 -11.54 -0.22 10.03
N LYS A 98 -11.68 -1.34 10.72
CA LYS A 98 -12.71 -1.51 11.75
C LYS A 98 -12.03 -1.88 13.06
N ASN A 99 -11.98 -0.91 13.97
CA ASN A 99 -11.71 -1.13 15.39
C ASN A 99 -12.76 -2.12 15.92
N ILE A 100 -12.34 -3.34 16.24
CA ILE A 100 -13.21 -4.30 16.91
C ILE A 100 -12.48 -4.92 18.09
N ALA A 101 -12.39 -4.16 19.18
CA ALA A 101 -11.92 -4.65 20.47
C ALA A 101 -12.84 -5.74 21.05
N GLN A 102 -14.13 -5.73 20.69
CA GLN A 102 -15.11 -6.75 21.08
C GLN A 102 -16.12 -6.99 19.93
N LEU A 103 -16.02 -8.15 19.25
CA LEU A 103 -17.01 -8.57 18.26
C LEU A 103 -18.31 -8.96 18.96
N LYS A 104 -19.41 -8.25 18.66
CA LYS A 104 -20.75 -8.78 18.93
C LYS A 104 -21.10 -9.80 17.83
N PRO A 105 -21.54 -11.04 18.16
CA PRO A 105 -21.81 -12.10 17.19
C PRO A 105 -22.78 -11.73 16.05
N THR A 106 -23.62 -10.72 16.26
CA THR A 106 -24.65 -10.24 15.32
C THR A 106 -24.11 -9.47 14.11
N ILE A 107 -22.81 -9.19 14.02
CA ILE A 107 -22.22 -8.33 12.95
C ILE A 107 -21.46 -9.14 11.88
N ILE A 108 -21.17 -10.42 12.13
CA ILE A 108 -20.40 -11.26 11.20
C ILE A 108 -21.37 -12.06 10.33
N SER A 109 -21.22 -11.97 9.00
CA SER A 109 -22.02 -12.79 8.08
C SER A 109 -21.78 -14.28 8.36
N PRO A 110 -22.83 -15.07 8.65
CA PRO A 110 -22.68 -16.51 8.91
C PRO A 110 -22.36 -17.32 7.65
N LEU A 111 -22.36 -16.68 6.48
CA LEU A 111 -22.15 -17.31 5.19
C LEU A 111 -20.67 -17.58 4.87
N ARG A 112 -19.74 -17.01 5.65
CA ARG A 112 -18.29 -17.14 5.43
C ARG A 112 -17.54 -17.47 6.71
N ARG A 113 -16.39 -18.16 6.56
CA ARG A 113 -15.47 -18.42 7.67
C ARG A 113 -14.56 -17.22 7.88
N HIS A 114 -14.39 -16.86 9.15
CA HIS A 114 -13.47 -15.83 9.58
C HIS A 114 -12.61 -16.37 10.72
N LEU A 115 -11.35 -15.97 10.71
CA LEU A 115 -10.41 -16.08 11.82
C LEU A 115 -10.37 -14.73 12.53
N TYR A 116 -10.79 -14.69 13.79
CA TYR A 116 -10.61 -13.53 14.64
C TYR A 116 -9.31 -13.67 15.42
N LEU A 117 -8.34 -12.79 15.13
CA LEU A 117 -7.06 -12.71 15.80
C LEU A 117 -7.10 -11.52 16.75
N GLN A 118 -7.05 -11.79 18.05
CA GLN A 118 -6.97 -10.78 19.10
C GLN A 118 -5.55 -10.74 19.66
N VAL A 119 -4.97 -9.54 19.73
CA VAL A 119 -3.76 -9.28 20.51
C VAL A 119 -4.23 -8.92 21.92
N LEU A 120 -3.76 -9.68 22.92
CA LEU A 120 -4.12 -9.50 24.33
C LEU A 120 -3.15 -8.58 25.07
N GLY A 121 -1.97 -8.33 24.49
CA GLY A 121 -0.92 -7.47 25.05
C GLY A 121 0.48 -7.97 24.68
N GLY A 122 1.46 -7.08 24.82
CA GLY A 122 2.87 -7.39 24.65
C GLY A 122 3.61 -7.52 25.99
N LYS A 123 4.68 -8.31 26.02
CA LYS A 123 5.55 -8.49 27.19
C LYS A 123 7.02 -8.58 26.77
N ALA A 124 7.92 -8.34 27.71
CA ALA A 124 9.36 -8.55 27.57
C ALA A 124 10.03 -7.76 26.42
N PHE A 125 9.55 -6.55 26.13
CA PHE A 125 10.21 -5.61 25.22
C PHE A 125 11.35 -4.87 25.95
N LEU A 126 12.41 -5.60 26.29
CA LEU A 126 13.44 -5.17 27.26
C LEU A 126 14.20 -3.90 26.84
N GLU A 127 14.30 -3.61 25.54
CA GLU A 127 14.91 -2.38 25.03
C GLU A 127 14.15 -1.11 25.44
N HIS A 128 12.90 -1.26 25.89
CA HIS A 128 12.00 -0.17 26.26
C HIS A 128 11.73 -0.10 27.77
N LEU A 129 12.61 -0.68 28.60
CA LEU A 129 12.53 -0.61 30.06
C LEU A 129 12.62 0.82 30.62
N GLN A 130 13.32 1.71 29.90
CA GLN A 130 13.58 3.09 30.34
C GLN A 130 12.73 4.13 29.61
N GLU A 131 11.81 3.70 28.73
CA GLU A 131 10.90 4.65 28.06
C GLU A 131 10.01 5.30 29.14
N PRO A 132 9.90 6.64 29.16
CA PRO A 132 9.12 7.35 30.17
C PRO A 132 7.63 7.02 30.01
N GLU A 133 6.89 7.05 31.12
CA GLU A 133 5.44 6.90 31.06
C GLU A 133 4.82 7.98 30.16
N PRO A 134 3.89 7.61 29.27
CA PRO A 134 3.29 8.55 28.33
C PRO A 134 2.41 9.56 29.08
N LEU A 135 2.84 10.83 29.10
CA LEU A 135 2.05 11.93 29.65
C LEU A 135 1.12 12.53 28.58
N PRO A 136 -0.11 12.96 28.95
CA PRO A 136 -1.03 13.60 28.01
C PRO A 136 -0.40 14.82 27.31
N GLY A 137 -0.40 14.82 25.97
CA GLY A 137 0.16 15.90 25.16
C GLY A 137 1.68 15.81 24.92
N GLN A 138 2.38 14.85 25.52
CA GLN A 138 3.79 14.60 25.23
C GLN A 138 3.93 13.62 24.06
N VAL A 139 4.80 13.97 23.11
CA VAL A 139 5.16 13.08 22.00
C VAL A 139 6.04 11.95 22.55
N CYS A 140 5.63 10.70 22.34
CA CYS A 140 6.39 9.51 22.72
C CYS A 140 6.58 8.59 21.50
N SER A 141 7.54 7.67 21.61
CA SER A 141 7.68 6.59 20.62
C SER A 141 6.49 5.65 20.72
N THR A 142 6.01 5.15 19.58
CA THR A 142 4.86 4.23 19.52
C THR A 142 5.14 2.99 18.70
N PHE A 143 4.60 1.86 19.13
CA PHE A 143 4.46 0.66 18.31
C PHE A 143 3.17 0.66 17.49
N THR A 144 3.26 0.15 16.27
CA THR A 144 2.12 -0.16 15.41
C THR A 144 2.32 -1.57 14.85
N LEU A 145 1.39 -2.47 15.15
CA LEU A 145 1.31 -3.80 14.56
C LEU A 145 0.52 -3.75 13.25
N HIS A 146 1.11 -4.27 12.18
CA HIS A 146 0.50 -4.48 10.88
C HIS A 146 0.33 -5.97 10.61
N LEU A 147 -0.81 -6.37 10.04
CA LEU A 147 -1.09 -7.74 9.64
C LEU A 147 -1.34 -7.84 8.15
N HIS A 148 -0.87 -8.92 7.55
CA HIS A 148 -1.17 -9.28 6.18
C HIS A 148 -1.54 -10.77 6.11
N PHE A 149 -2.69 -11.04 5.50
CA PHE A 149 -3.16 -12.40 5.25
C PHE A 149 -3.86 -12.44 3.89
N ARG A 150 -3.26 -13.15 2.93
CA ARG A 150 -3.76 -13.28 1.57
C ARG A 150 -3.98 -11.90 0.93
N ASN A 151 -5.21 -11.52 0.57
CA ASN A 151 -5.48 -10.19 -0.02
C ASN A 151 -6.02 -9.17 1.00
N GLN A 152 -5.77 -9.39 2.30
CA GLN A 152 -6.25 -8.55 3.40
C GLN A 152 -5.07 -7.96 4.16
N ARG A 153 -5.15 -6.67 4.48
CA ARG A 153 -4.20 -5.97 5.35
C ARG A 153 -4.92 -5.22 6.44
N PHE A 154 -4.30 -5.23 7.62
CA PHE A 154 -4.81 -4.58 8.81
C PHE A 154 -3.69 -3.84 9.53
N ARG A 155 -4.07 -2.89 10.38
CA ARG A 155 -3.17 -2.09 11.19
C ARG A 155 -3.84 -1.80 12.53
N SER A 156 -3.09 -1.92 13.62
CA SER A 156 -3.51 -1.49 14.96
C SER A 156 -3.35 0.01 15.15
N LYS A 157 -4.01 0.55 16.18
CA LYS A 157 -3.68 1.89 16.66
C LYS A 157 -2.22 1.96 17.14
N PRO A 158 -1.56 3.13 16.99
CA PRO A 158 -0.28 3.37 17.64
C PRO A 158 -0.43 3.27 19.16
N VAL A 159 0.43 2.48 19.80
CA VAL A 159 0.49 2.30 21.27
C VAL A 159 1.85 2.76 21.76
N PRO A 160 1.97 3.50 22.87
CA PRO A 160 3.27 3.89 23.42
C PRO A 160 4.24 2.71 23.60
N CYS A 161 5.50 2.90 23.23
CA CYS A 161 6.54 1.91 23.47
C CYS A 161 6.75 1.73 24.98
N ALA A 162 6.76 0.48 25.44
CA ALA A 162 7.00 0.09 26.82
C ALA A 162 7.53 -1.34 26.87
N CYS A 163 8.05 -1.78 28.01
CA CYS A 163 8.44 -3.19 28.22
C CYS A 163 7.24 -4.15 28.15
N GLU A 164 6.07 -3.70 28.59
CA GLU A 164 4.78 -4.40 28.49
C GLU A 164 3.77 -3.50 27.76
N PRO A 165 3.85 -3.39 26.41
CA PRO A 165 3.00 -2.48 25.67
C PRO A 165 1.56 -2.99 25.61
N ASP A 166 0.61 -2.09 25.85
CA ASP A 166 -0.84 -2.38 25.90
C ASP A 166 -1.47 -2.47 24.49
N ILE A 167 -0.94 -3.38 23.67
CA ILE A 167 -1.43 -3.62 22.31
C ILE A 167 -2.65 -4.55 22.40
N GLN A 168 -3.82 -3.98 22.70
CA GLN A 168 -5.10 -4.68 22.70
C GLN A 168 -5.92 -4.34 21.46
N GLU A 169 -5.87 -5.20 20.45
CA GLU A 169 -6.55 -4.98 19.17
C GLU A 169 -7.09 -6.30 18.61
N GLY A 170 -8.23 -6.25 17.91
CA GLY A 170 -8.85 -7.41 17.28
C GLY A 170 -8.95 -7.25 15.76
N PHE A 171 -8.55 -8.29 15.04
CA PHE A 171 -8.55 -8.33 13.57
C PHE A 171 -9.41 -9.49 13.09
N LEU A 172 -10.37 -9.22 12.20
CA LEU A 172 -11.24 -10.23 11.62
C LEU A 172 -10.76 -10.55 10.19
N LEU A 173 -10.12 -11.70 10.03
CA LEU A 173 -9.55 -12.16 8.78
C LEU A 173 -10.51 -13.13 8.09
N GLU A 174 -10.93 -12.84 6.88
CA GLU A 174 -11.74 -13.78 6.09
C GLU A 174 -10.89 -14.97 5.62
N VAL A 175 -11.37 -16.20 5.80
CA VAL A 175 -10.70 -17.43 5.37
C VAL A 175 -11.48 -18.05 4.22
N HIS A 176 -10.97 -17.88 3.00
CA HIS A 176 -11.57 -18.41 1.78
C HIS A 176 -10.49 -18.98 0.84
N ARG A 177 -10.91 -19.82 -0.11
CA ARG A 177 -10.04 -20.32 -1.18
C ARG A 177 -9.95 -19.28 -2.30
N ASP A 178 -8.78 -19.14 -2.93
CA ASP A 178 -8.64 -18.32 -4.14
C ASP A 178 -9.03 -19.18 -5.34
N GLY A 179 -10.30 -19.09 -5.74
CA GLY A 179 -10.84 -19.77 -6.91
C GLY A 179 -12.06 -19.03 -7.47
N PRO A 180 -12.19 -18.89 -8.81
CA PRO A 180 -13.38 -18.29 -9.41
C PRO A 180 -14.62 -19.12 -9.01
N GLY A 181 -15.56 -18.50 -8.30
CA GLY A 181 -16.79 -19.13 -7.82
C GLY A 181 -16.76 -19.69 -6.39
N ASP A 182 -15.59 -19.76 -5.74
CA ASP A 182 -15.45 -20.31 -4.37
C ASP A 182 -15.43 -19.23 -3.26
N ALA A 183 -15.30 -17.94 -3.61
CA ALA A 183 -15.37 -16.83 -2.65
C ALA A 183 -16.74 -16.70 -1.94
N GLY A 184 -17.78 -17.38 -2.47
CA GLY A 184 -19.12 -17.43 -1.87
C GLY A 184 -19.38 -18.65 -0.99
N LYS A 185 -18.49 -19.66 -0.99
CA LYS A 185 -18.70 -20.91 -0.24
C LYS A 185 -17.97 -20.86 1.11
N MET A 186 -18.65 -21.30 2.16
CA MET A 186 -18.05 -21.44 3.48
C MET A 186 -16.95 -22.52 3.43
N ALA A 187 -15.73 -22.16 3.85
CA ALA A 187 -14.63 -23.12 3.93
C ALA A 187 -14.90 -24.19 5.01
N ASP A 188 -14.72 -25.46 4.66
CA ASP A 188 -14.73 -26.57 5.61
C ASP A 188 -13.34 -26.78 6.25
N ALA A 189 -13.25 -27.68 7.24
CA ALA A 189 -12.02 -27.91 7.98
C ALA A 189 -10.84 -28.35 7.06
N THR A 190 -11.12 -29.22 6.09
CA THR A 190 -10.13 -29.72 5.13
C THR A 190 -9.63 -28.62 4.20
N THR A 191 -10.54 -27.78 3.69
CA THR A 191 -10.18 -26.62 2.86
C THR A 191 -9.33 -25.64 3.68
N MET A 192 -9.72 -25.35 4.92
CA MET A 192 -8.94 -24.46 5.80
C MET A 192 -7.56 -25.02 6.12
N LEU A 193 -7.43 -26.34 6.35
CA LEU A 193 -6.14 -26.99 6.57
C LEU A 193 -5.20 -26.85 5.37
N SER A 194 -5.74 -26.87 4.15
CA SER A 194 -4.98 -26.70 2.90
C SER A 194 -4.49 -25.28 2.64
N ILE A 195 -5.01 -24.28 3.37
CA ILE A 195 -4.55 -22.89 3.29
C ILE A 195 -3.29 -22.75 4.13
N CYS A 196 -2.13 -22.92 3.50
CA CYS A 196 -0.82 -22.83 4.15
C CYS A 196 -0.26 -21.41 4.28
N ASP A 197 -1.01 -20.39 3.83
CA ASP A 197 -0.59 -18.99 3.96
C ASP A 197 -0.51 -18.59 5.44
N PRO A 198 0.64 -18.09 5.92
CA PRO A 198 0.76 -17.55 7.27
C PRO A 198 0.10 -16.17 7.38
N VAL A 199 -0.27 -15.79 8.61
CA VAL A 199 -0.54 -14.39 8.94
C VAL A 199 0.80 -13.69 9.15
N HIS A 200 1.17 -12.81 8.23
CA HIS A 200 2.40 -12.03 8.34
C HIS A 200 2.17 -10.83 9.26
N MET A 201 2.86 -10.84 10.39
CA MET A 201 2.82 -9.82 11.43
C MET A 201 4.07 -8.95 11.35
N VAL A 202 3.91 -7.65 11.18
CA VAL A 202 5.01 -6.68 11.10
C VAL A 202 4.85 -5.65 12.20
N LEU A 203 5.82 -5.55 13.10
CA LEU A 203 5.84 -4.57 14.18
C LEU A 203 6.74 -3.39 13.80
N ILE A 204 6.16 -2.20 13.73
CA ILE A 204 6.87 -0.95 13.43
C ILE A 204 6.93 -0.08 14.68
N LYS A 205 8.12 0.40 15.03
CA LYS A 205 8.29 1.51 15.98
C LYS A 205 8.28 2.82 15.20
N THR A 206 7.61 3.84 15.71
CA THR A 206 7.71 5.22 15.22
C THR A 206 8.25 6.05 16.37
N ASP A 207 9.37 6.73 16.16
CA ASP A 207 9.97 7.58 17.19
C ASP A 207 9.25 8.95 17.30
N THR A 208 9.71 9.79 18.24
CA THR A 208 9.15 11.13 18.45
C THR A 208 9.40 12.10 17.29
N SER A 209 10.35 11.79 16.40
CA SER A 209 10.63 12.58 15.20
C SER A 209 9.72 12.21 14.02
N GLY A 210 9.04 11.05 14.12
CA GLY A 210 8.22 10.46 13.08
C GLY A 210 8.98 9.46 12.20
N ASP A 211 10.24 9.17 12.52
CA ASP A 211 11.02 8.17 11.81
C ASP A 211 10.58 6.76 12.26
N THR A 212 10.32 5.90 11.29
CA THR A 212 9.87 4.51 11.51
C THR A 212 11.06 3.57 11.66
N THR A 213 10.92 2.45 12.36
CA THR A 213 11.89 1.34 12.33
C THR A 213 11.15 0.02 12.37
N LEU A 214 11.66 -0.96 11.63
CA LEU A 214 11.15 -2.32 11.66
C LEU A 214 11.70 -3.01 12.91
N VAL A 215 10.82 -3.43 13.81
CA VAL A 215 11.18 -4.13 15.05
C VAL A 215 11.17 -5.63 14.84
N SER A 216 10.13 -6.15 14.17
CA SER A 216 9.98 -7.60 13.94
C SER A 216 9.12 -7.89 12.71
N SER A 217 9.40 -9.03 12.06
CA SER A 217 8.65 -9.59 10.93
C SER A 217 8.39 -11.07 11.20
N TYR A 218 7.17 -11.42 11.62
CA TYR A 218 6.83 -12.77 12.10
C TYR A 218 5.75 -13.43 11.23
N PHE A 219 5.89 -14.72 10.96
CA PHE A 219 4.93 -15.49 10.17
C PHE A 219 4.18 -16.47 11.07
N LEU A 220 2.94 -16.11 11.45
CA LEU A 220 2.09 -16.92 12.31
C LEU A 220 1.35 -17.99 11.50
N ASP A 221 1.56 -19.27 11.84
CA ASP A 221 0.67 -20.35 11.41
C ASP A 221 -0.57 -20.39 12.31
N TRP A 222 -1.70 -19.99 11.72
CA TRP A 222 -2.98 -19.85 12.42
C TRP A 222 -3.75 -21.18 12.55
N ARG A 223 -3.35 -22.25 11.85
CA ARG A 223 -4.12 -23.49 11.71
C ARG A 223 -4.25 -24.30 12.99
N THR A 224 -3.49 -23.96 14.03
CA THR A 224 -3.64 -24.56 15.37
C THR A 224 -5.05 -24.38 15.93
N VAL A 225 -5.77 -23.34 15.52
CA VAL A 225 -7.18 -23.11 15.91
C VAL A 225 -8.14 -24.17 15.35
N LEU A 226 -7.79 -24.87 14.27
CA LEU A 226 -8.64 -25.89 13.64
C LEU A 226 -8.86 -27.13 14.52
N GLY A 227 -7.94 -27.39 15.45
CA GLY A 227 -8.02 -28.49 16.40
C GLY A 227 -8.45 -28.06 17.80
N ALA A 228 -8.78 -26.78 18.00
CA ALA A 228 -9.06 -26.24 19.31
C ALA A 228 -10.54 -26.47 19.73
N PRO A 229 -10.81 -26.89 20.98
CA PRO A 229 -12.17 -27.04 21.46
C PRO A 229 -12.90 -25.68 21.41
N ASN A 230 -14.14 -25.69 20.92
CA ASN A 230 -14.95 -24.49 20.69
C ASN A 230 -14.34 -23.48 19.68
N GLY A 231 -13.36 -23.90 18.87
CA GLY A 231 -12.71 -23.07 17.85
C GLY A 231 -11.90 -21.90 18.42
N LYS A 232 -11.39 -22.03 19.65
CA LYS A 232 -10.66 -20.98 20.39
C LYS A 232 -9.32 -21.49 20.88
N THR A 233 -8.23 -20.79 20.59
CA THR A 233 -6.91 -21.10 21.13
C THR A 233 -6.15 -19.83 21.51
N ASN A 234 -5.29 -19.92 22.52
CA ASN A 234 -4.38 -18.85 22.91
C ASN A 234 -2.96 -19.25 22.50
N VAL A 235 -2.21 -18.31 21.94
CA VAL A 235 -0.84 -18.53 21.45
C VAL A 235 0.03 -17.38 21.93
N SER A 236 1.18 -17.68 22.52
CA SER A 236 2.22 -16.70 22.79
C SER A 236 3.27 -16.78 21.68
N VAL A 237 3.51 -15.68 20.97
CA VAL A 237 4.49 -15.61 19.88
C VAL A 237 5.69 -14.80 20.32
N GLU A 238 6.88 -15.41 20.22
CA GLU A 238 8.14 -14.73 20.40
C GLU A 238 8.50 -13.97 19.12
N LEU A 239 8.60 -12.65 19.22
CA LEU A 239 9.04 -11.78 18.15
C LEU A 239 10.56 -11.65 18.22
N LEU A 240 11.22 -11.98 17.12
CA LEU A 240 12.66 -11.77 16.97
C LEU A 240 12.91 -10.40 16.32
N GLY A 241 14.08 -9.83 16.59
CA GLY A 241 14.58 -8.64 15.90
C GLY A 241 14.78 -8.87 14.40
N VAL A 242 15.37 -7.90 13.71
CA VAL A 242 15.61 -7.98 12.25
C VAL A 242 17.08 -7.74 11.91
N GLY A 243 17.49 -8.14 10.71
CA GLY A 243 18.85 -7.93 10.23
C GLY A 243 19.89 -8.62 11.11
N SER A 244 20.86 -7.87 11.65
CA SER A 244 21.88 -8.41 12.56
C SER A 244 21.31 -8.95 13.87
N GLU A 245 20.11 -8.52 14.26
CA GLU A 245 19.43 -8.90 15.49
C GLU A 245 18.34 -9.96 15.25
N CYS A 246 18.30 -10.59 14.05
CA CYS A 246 17.30 -11.61 13.69
C CYS A 246 17.28 -12.87 14.58
N LYS A 247 18.26 -13.02 15.48
CA LYS A 247 18.34 -14.11 16.47
C LYS A 247 18.11 -13.64 17.92
N VAL A 248 17.88 -12.34 18.11
CA VAL A 248 17.68 -11.73 19.42
C VAL A 248 16.17 -11.52 19.61
N PRO A 249 15.58 -11.98 20.73
CA PRO A 249 14.18 -11.68 21.02
C PRO A 249 13.96 -10.18 21.22
N ALA A 250 13.01 -9.62 20.47
CA ALA A 250 12.55 -8.24 20.61
C ALA A 250 11.43 -8.12 21.65
N GLY A 251 10.60 -9.15 21.80
CA GLY A 251 9.49 -9.20 22.76
C GLY A 251 8.54 -10.36 22.49
N VAL A 252 7.46 -10.46 23.26
CA VAL A 252 6.43 -11.51 23.12
C VAL A 252 5.06 -10.87 22.97
N LEU A 253 4.25 -11.36 22.02
CA LEU A 253 2.83 -11.02 21.93
C LEU A 253 1.97 -12.20 22.38
N ASN A 254 0.98 -11.92 23.23
CA ASN A 254 -0.04 -12.91 23.58
C ASN A 254 -1.24 -12.73 22.65
N LEU A 255 -1.60 -13.79 21.94
CA LEU A 255 -2.64 -13.80 20.93
C LEU A 255 -3.76 -14.76 21.35
N LYS A 256 -4.98 -14.42 20.95
CA LYS A 256 -6.13 -15.33 20.96
C LYS A 256 -6.68 -15.46 19.55
N LEU A 257 -6.80 -16.69 19.08
CA LEU A 257 -7.35 -17.05 17.78
C LEU A 257 -8.72 -17.69 17.98
N GLU A 258 -9.70 -17.23 17.22
CA GLU A 258 -11.08 -17.72 17.31
C GLU A 258 -11.72 -17.85 15.92
N LEU A 259 -12.39 -18.97 15.66
CA LEU A 259 -13.09 -19.20 14.39
C LEU A 259 -14.56 -18.81 14.47
N TYR A 260 -15.01 -18.10 13.44
CA TYR A 260 -16.41 -17.67 13.29
C TYR A 260 -16.97 -17.98 11.90
N PRO A 261 -18.07 -18.74 11.79
CA PRO A 261 -18.63 -19.60 12.85
C PRO A 261 -17.62 -20.69 13.31
N PRO A 262 -17.85 -21.41 14.43
CA PRO A 262 -16.99 -22.53 14.82
C PRO A 262 -17.12 -23.72 13.86
N LEU A 263 -16.11 -24.59 13.81
CA LEU A 263 -16.19 -25.85 13.07
C LEU A 263 -17.16 -26.80 13.76
N THR A 264 -17.95 -27.53 12.97
CA THR A 264 -18.84 -28.59 13.48
C THR A 264 -18.02 -29.76 14.03
N GLU A 265 -16.92 -30.09 13.36
CA GLU A 265 -15.96 -31.11 13.77
C GLU A 265 -14.55 -30.50 13.74
N THR A 266 -13.81 -30.64 14.83
CA THR A 266 -12.42 -30.19 14.93
C THR A 266 -11.47 -31.23 14.36
N LEU A 267 -10.37 -30.77 13.76
CA LEU A 267 -9.31 -31.67 13.30
C LEU A 267 -8.46 -32.17 14.48
N SER A 268 -7.90 -33.38 14.39
CA SER A 268 -6.97 -33.84 15.42
C SER A 268 -5.66 -33.03 15.35
N PRO A 269 -5.04 -32.70 16.51
CA PRO A 269 -3.75 -32.00 16.55
C PRO A 269 -2.65 -32.72 15.75
N ASP A 270 -2.68 -34.06 15.74
CA ASP A 270 -1.74 -34.88 14.99
C ASP A 270 -1.88 -34.69 13.48
N VAL A 271 -3.11 -34.57 12.96
CA VAL A 271 -3.35 -34.31 11.52
C VAL A 271 -2.81 -32.94 11.12
N ILE A 272 -3.06 -31.91 11.94
CA ILE A 272 -2.56 -30.55 11.69
C ILE A 272 -1.03 -30.53 11.70
N THR A 273 -0.42 -31.10 12.74
CA THR A 273 1.04 -31.14 12.89
C THR A 273 1.70 -31.94 11.77
N THR A 274 1.12 -33.07 11.39
CA THR A 274 1.59 -33.90 10.27
C THR A 274 1.53 -33.12 8.95
N GLN A 275 0.41 -32.44 8.66
CA GLN A 275 0.28 -31.61 7.47
C GLN A 275 1.34 -30.50 7.43
N GLN A 276 1.51 -29.77 8.53
CA GLN A 276 2.53 -28.70 8.66
C GLN A 276 3.95 -29.24 8.48
N SER A 277 4.24 -30.44 9.02
CA SER A 277 5.54 -31.10 8.85
C SER A 277 5.80 -31.47 7.39
N LEU A 278 4.82 -32.07 6.71
CA LEU A 278 4.92 -32.43 5.29
C LEU A 278 5.11 -31.19 4.39
N GLU A 279 4.42 -30.09 4.68
CA GLU A 279 4.56 -28.83 3.94
C GLU A 279 5.95 -28.19 4.15
N ARG A 280 6.46 -28.20 5.38
CA ARG A 280 7.82 -27.71 5.70
C ARG A 280 8.89 -28.56 5.02
N GLN A 281 8.77 -29.89 5.08
CA GLN A 281 9.71 -30.79 4.42
C GLN A 281 9.69 -30.62 2.90
N ARG A 282 8.50 -30.49 2.29
CA ARG A 282 8.35 -30.22 0.86
C ARG A 282 8.98 -28.87 0.46
N THR A 283 8.81 -27.85 1.29
CA THR A 283 9.39 -26.53 1.08
C THR A 283 10.92 -26.59 1.16
N ALA A 284 11.46 -27.18 2.23
CA ALA A 284 12.90 -27.33 2.41
C ALA A 284 13.56 -28.13 1.29
N GLU A 285 12.91 -29.19 0.80
CA GLU A 285 13.43 -29.99 -0.31
C GLU A 285 13.49 -29.20 -1.63
N LYS A 286 12.45 -28.42 -1.95
CA LYS A 286 12.45 -27.53 -3.13
C LYS A 286 13.55 -26.47 -3.03
N GLU A 287 13.69 -25.83 -1.88
CA GLU A 287 14.74 -24.83 -1.62
C GLU A 287 16.14 -25.45 -1.73
N ARG A 288 16.33 -26.67 -1.21
CA ARG A 288 17.59 -27.42 -1.32
C ARG A 288 17.92 -27.77 -2.77
N LEU A 289 16.96 -28.29 -3.54
CA LEU A 289 17.13 -28.63 -4.95
C LEU A 289 17.48 -27.39 -5.77
N PHE A 290 16.78 -26.27 -5.55
CA PHE A 290 17.08 -25.01 -6.21
C PHE A 290 18.48 -24.49 -5.86
N LEU A 291 18.92 -24.63 -4.60
CA LEU A 291 20.28 -24.23 -4.19
C LEU A 291 21.35 -25.07 -4.91
N VAL A 292 21.15 -26.37 -5.05
CA VAL A 292 22.06 -27.25 -5.80
C VAL A 292 22.11 -26.84 -7.28
N TYR A 293 20.94 -26.64 -7.89
CA TYR A 293 20.82 -26.15 -9.26
C TYR A 293 21.53 -24.79 -9.46
N ALA A 294 21.27 -23.82 -8.58
CA ALA A 294 21.87 -22.49 -8.66
C ALA A 294 23.40 -22.53 -8.53
N LYS A 295 23.94 -23.41 -7.67
CA LYS A 295 25.38 -23.62 -7.54
C LYS A 295 25.99 -24.16 -8.83
N GLN A 296 25.36 -25.17 -9.44
CA GLN A 296 25.81 -25.71 -10.73
C GLN A 296 25.76 -24.64 -11.82
N TRP A 297 24.62 -23.95 -11.96
CA TRP A 297 24.43 -22.88 -12.92
C TRP A 297 25.47 -21.77 -12.77
N TRP A 298 25.84 -21.43 -11.53
CA TRP A 298 26.88 -20.43 -11.24
C TRP A 298 28.27 -20.90 -11.69
N GLN A 299 28.63 -22.16 -11.46
CA GLN A 299 29.91 -22.70 -11.96
C GLN A 299 29.97 -22.65 -13.49
N GLU A 300 28.91 -23.09 -14.16
CA GLU A 300 28.82 -22.99 -15.63
C GLU A 300 28.92 -21.54 -16.12
N PHE A 301 28.36 -20.57 -15.39
CA PHE A 301 28.49 -19.15 -15.74
C PHE A 301 29.95 -18.67 -15.63
N LEU A 302 30.68 -19.09 -14.59
CA LEU A 302 32.08 -18.73 -14.38
C LEU A 302 33.01 -19.36 -15.41
N GLU A 303 32.68 -20.56 -15.90
CA GLU A 303 33.46 -21.27 -16.93
C GLU A 303 33.43 -20.59 -18.31
N ILE A 304 32.43 -19.74 -18.58
CA ILE A 304 32.30 -19.05 -19.88
C ILE A 304 33.50 -18.13 -20.14
N ARG A 305 33.87 -17.28 -19.17
CA ARG A 305 34.98 -16.31 -19.28
C ARG A 305 35.55 -15.95 -17.91
N PRO A 306 36.89 -15.78 -17.76
CA PRO A 306 37.50 -15.38 -16.48
C PRO A 306 36.97 -14.06 -15.89
N SER A 307 36.59 -13.09 -16.75
CA SER A 307 36.02 -11.80 -16.31
C SER A 307 34.67 -11.92 -15.59
N HIS A 308 34.02 -13.09 -15.64
CA HIS A 308 32.74 -13.30 -14.97
C HIS A 308 32.86 -13.32 -13.44
N GLN A 309 34.06 -13.59 -12.89
CA GLN A 309 34.30 -13.57 -11.45
C GLN A 309 34.10 -12.17 -10.83
N SER A 310 34.29 -11.10 -11.61
CA SER A 310 34.10 -9.71 -11.14
C SER A 310 32.72 -9.13 -11.48
N LYS A 311 31.87 -9.85 -12.23
CA LYS A 311 30.53 -9.37 -12.59
C LYS A 311 29.59 -9.47 -11.39
N LEU A 312 28.77 -8.43 -11.18
CA LEU A 312 27.79 -8.38 -10.10
C LEU A 312 26.53 -9.19 -10.46
N VAL A 313 26.53 -10.48 -10.11
CA VAL A 313 25.40 -11.40 -10.32
C VAL A 313 24.82 -11.80 -8.97
N LYS A 314 23.57 -11.43 -8.71
CA LYS A 314 22.91 -11.63 -7.41
C LYS A 314 21.80 -12.68 -7.52
N ILE A 315 22.11 -13.94 -7.21
CA ILE A 315 21.12 -15.04 -7.25
C ILE A 315 20.26 -15.07 -5.98
N PHE A 316 20.89 -14.90 -4.81
CA PHE A 316 20.26 -14.94 -3.49
C PHE A 316 20.47 -13.63 -2.74
N ALA A 317 19.46 -13.23 -1.96
CA ALA A 317 19.52 -12.12 -1.01
C ALA A 317 18.92 -12.54 0.34
N GLN A 318 19.44 -11.98 1.42
CA GLN A 318 18.98 -12.25 2.77
C GLN A 318 17.79 -11.36 3.11
N ASP A 319 16.70 -11.95 3.60
CA ASP A 319 15.51 -11.21 4.03
C ASP A 319 15.69 -10.55 5.40
N GLU A 320 14.67 -9.84 5.89
CA GLU A 320 14.72 -9.19 7.20
C GLU A 320 14.88 -10.14 8.39
N ASN A 321 14.56 -11.41 8.21
CA ASN A 321 14.65 -12.46 9.22
C ASN A 321 15.94 -13.28 9.09
N GLY A 322 16.88 -12.88 8.22
CA GLY A 322 18.14 -13.58 8.03
C GLY A 322 18.05 -14.80 7.10
N VAL A 323 16.94 -15.01 6.40
CA VAL A 323 16.72 -16.15 5.49
C VAL A 323 17.21 -15.81 4.08
N ASN A 324 18.03 -16.68 3.50
CA ASN A 324 18.47 -16.53 2.11
C ASN A 324 17.36 -16.92 1.14
N ARG A 325 16.95 -15.98 0.28
CA ARG A 325 15.90 -16.18 -0.73
C ARG A 325 16.40 -15.89 -2.12
N PRO A 326 15.91 -16.59 -3.16
CA PRO A 326 16.17 -16.21 -4.55
C PRO A 326 15.67 -14.80 -4.82
N VAL A 327 16.42 -13.97 -5.54
CA VAL A 327 16.03 -12.56 -5.80
C VAL A 327 14.71 -12.44 -6.56
N CYS A 328 14.38 -13.41 -7.42
CA CYS A 328 13.10 -13.49 -8.13
C CYS A 328 11.88 -13.60 -7.20
N SER A 329 12.07 -13.98 -5.93
CA SER A 329 10.99 -14.05 -4.95
C SER A 329 10.50 -12.68 -4.45
N TYR A 330 11.30 -11.63 -4.60
CA TYR A 330 10.97 -10.26 -4.19
C TYR A 330 10.19 -9.48 -5.25
N VAL A 331 10.10 -9.99 -6.48
CA VAL A 331 9.35 -9.37 -7.58
C VAL A 331 8.06 -10.13 -7.82
N ARG A 332 6.96 -9.40 -8.01
CA ARG A 332 5.63 -9.97 -8.25
C ARG A 332 4.84 -9.06 -9.18
N VAL A 333 3.82 -9.59 -9.86
CA VAL A 333 2.88 -8.73 -10.58
C VAL A 333 2.00 -8.01 -9.56
N LEU A 334 2.20 -6.71 -9.37
CA LEU A 334 1.48 -5.91 -8.37
C LEU A 334 0.54 -4.91 -9.04
N ARG A 335 -0.76 -5.14 -8.90
CA ARG A 335 -1.80 -4.24 -9.42
C ARG A 335 -2.26 -3.28 -8.33
N ALA A 336 -2.09 -1.99 -8.56
CA ALA A 336 -2.47 -0.94 -7.62
C ALA A 336 -3.96 -0.55 -7.66
N GLY A 337 -4.79 -1.27 -8.43
CA GLY A 337 -6.21 -0.93 -8.61
C GLY A 337 -6.39 0.48 -9.16
N ARG A 338 -7.27 1.27 -8.52
CA ARG A 338 -7.51 2.69 -8.86
C ARG A 338 -6.61 3.67 -8.09
N LEU A 339 -5.63 3.17 -7.34
CA LEU A 339 -4.75 4.01 -6.51
C LEU A 339 -3.61 4.64 -7.31
N LEU A 340 -3.20 4.00 -8.42
CA LEU A 340 -2.18 4.50 -9.33
C LEU A 340 -2.68 4.30 -10.77
N GLU A 341 -2.74 5.38 -11.53
CA GLU A 341 -3.36 5.44 -12.86
C GLU A 341 -2.38 5.13 -13.99
N SER A 342 -1.08 5.30 -13.76
CA SER A 342 -0.07 5.10 -14.81
C SER A 342 1.26 4.55 -14.28
N PRO A 343 2.08 3.91 -15.14
CA PRO A 343 3.43 3.46 -14.80
C PRO A 343 4.32 4.57 -14.24
N ARG A 344 4.21 5.80 -14.78
CA ARG A 344 5.00 6.95 -14.31
C ARG A 344 4.53 7.43 -12.94
N GLN A 345 3.23 7.41 -12.67
CA GLN A 345 2.71 7.69 -11.33
C GLN A 345 3.15 6.60 -10.34
N GLY A 346 3.23 5.35 -10.76
CA GLY A 346 3.82 4.27 -9.98
C GLY A 346 5.30 4.51 -9.64
N ALA A 347 6.10 4.95 -10.62
CA ALA A 347 7.48 5.38 -10.37
C ALA A 347 7.56 6.57 -9.40
N ARG A 348 6.67 7.56 -9.57
CA ARG A 348 6.57 8.70 -8.65
C ARG A 348 6.24 8.24 -7.23
N PHE A 349 5.25 7.38 -7.05
CA PHE A 349 4.91 6.79 -5.75
C PHE A 349 6.11 6.14 -5.08
N VAL A 350 6.83 5.26 -5.78
CA VAL A 350 8.01 4.58 -5.23
C VAL A 350 9.09 5.59 -4.83
N SER A 351 9.31 6.64 -5.63
CA SER A 351 10.28 7.70 -5.31
C SER A 351 9.93 8.55 -4.07
N LEU A 352 8.69 8.44 -3.57
CA LEU A 352 8.23 9.15 -2.38
C LEU A 352 8.45 8.36 -1.09
N LEU A 353 8.75 7.06 -1.19
CA LEU A 353 9.20 6.26 -0.05
C LEU A 353 10.61 6.72 0.33
N ALA A 354 10.91 6.82 1.62
CA ALA A 354 12.17 7.41 2.05
C ALA A 354 13.35 6.46 1.79
N GLN A 355 14.47 7.01 1.32
CA GLN A 355 15.69 6.23 1.17
C GLN A 355 16.35 5.99 2.53
N GLU A 356 16.64 4.73 2.82
CA GLU A 356 17.44 4.33 3.96
C GLU A 356 18.80 3.79 3.48
N LYS A 357 19.87 4.39 4.01
CA LYS A 357 21.20 3.82 3.85
C LYS A 357 21.37 2.79 4.95
N ALA A 358 21.70 1.56 4.57
CA ALA A 358 21.89 0.48 5.54
C ALA A 358 22.83 0.94 6.68
N PRO A 359 22.42 0.79 7.94
CA PRO A 359 23.23 1.22 9.08
C PRO A 359 24.55 0.44 9.11
N VAL A 360 25.65 1.16 9.34
CA VAL A 360 26.97 0.55 9.59
C VAL A 360 27.15 0.51 11.10
N VAL A 361 26.85 -0.63 11.73
CA VAL A 361 27.11 -0.82 13.15
C VAL A 361 28.55 -1.31 13.34
N GLY A 362 29.33 -0.62 14.18
CA GLY A 362 30.64 -1.10 14.64
C GLY A 362 31.76 -1.18 13.58
N GLY A 363 31.69 -0.40 12.50
CA GLY A 363 32.72 -0.42 11.45
C GLY A 363 32.74 -1.71 10.61
N GLY A 364 31.71 -2.55 10.74
CA GLY A 364 31.54 -3.76 9.93
C GLY A 364 31.18 -3.46 8.47
N VAL A 365 31.30 -4.48 7.62
CA VAL A 365 30.86 -4.39 6.22
C VAL A 365 29.34 -4.21 6.19
N ARG A 366 28.86 -3.28 5.36
CA ARG A 366 27.42 -3.04 5.11
C ARG A 366 26.72 -4.37 4.85
N GLN A 367 25.81 -4.78 5.74
CA GLN A 367 25.00 -5.98 5.51
C GLN A 367 23.80 -5.59 4.65
N GLU A 368 23.81 -6.07 3.42
CA GLU A 368 22.71 -5.92 2.47
C GLU A 368 21.54 -6.80 2.93
N GLN A 369 20.36 -6.20 3.10
CA GLN A 369 19.15 -6.86 3.58
C GLN A 369 17.99 -6.43 2.69
N TRP A 370 17.31 -7.40 2.08
CA TRP A 370 16.16 -7.14 1.20
C TRP A 370 14.90 -7.36 1.99
N CYS A 371 14.06 -6.33 2.13
CA CYS A 371 12.84 -6.45 2.89
C CYS A 371 11.77 -7.19 2.08
N SER A 372 10.97 -8.02 2.74
CA SER A 372 9.69 -8.45 2.19
C SER A 372 8.84 -7.23 1.83
N MET A 373 8.02 -7.34 0.78
CA MET A 373 7.19 -6.23 0.30
C MET A 373 6.31 -5.64 1.42
N MET A 374 5.74 -6.49 2.27
CA MET A 374 4.92 -6.05 3.40
C MET A 374 5.74 -5.25 4.42
N ALA A 375 6.94 -5.73 4.78
CA ALA A 375 7.83 -5.02 5.70
C ALA A 375 8.27 -3.67 5.12
N PHE A 376 8.64 -3.62 3.84
CA PHE A 376 9.02 -2.38 3.16
C PHE A 376 7.87 -1.36 3.11
N LEU A 377 6.67 -1.78 2.70
CA LEU A 377 5.50 -0.90 2.63
C LEU A 377 5.10 -0.36 4.01
N CYS A 378 5.11 -1.20 5.05
CA CYS A 378 4.78 -0.76 6.41
C CYS A 378 5.85 0.17 7.02
N ARG A 379 7.12 -0.07 6.70
CA ARG A 379 8.25 0.76 7.13
C ARG A 379 8.26 2.10 6.39
N ASN A 380 7.77 2.18 5.16
CA ASN A 380 7.77 3.38 4.29
C ASN A 380 9.19 3.96 4.04
N LYS A 381 10.20 3.09 4.15
CA LYS A 381 11.59 3.41 3.81
C LYS A 381 12.40 2.15 3.60
N GLY A 382 13.46 2.25 2.79
CA GLY A 382 14.29 1.11 2.38
C GLY A 382 15.42 1.52 1.46
N ASP A 383 16.20 0.56 0.98
CA ASP A 383 17.35 0.81 0.10
C ASP A 383 16.98 0.73 -1.39
N CYS A 384 17.98 0.69 -2.29
CA CYS A 384 17.68 0.74 -3.73
C CYS A 384 17.08 -0.57 -4.24
N GLU A 385 17.42 -1.67 -3.59
CA GLU A 385 16.93 -3.01 -3.87
C GLU A 385 15.43 -3.11 -3.53
N ASP A 386 15.03 -2.65 -2.35
CA ASP A 386 13.63 -2.57 -1.92
C ASP A 386 12.79 -1.72 -2.89
N HIS A 387 13.30 -0.54 -3.26
CA HIS A 387 12.60 0.36 -4.18
C HIS A 387 12.51 -0.20 -5.61
N ALA A 388 13.59 -0.81 -6.10
CA ALA A 388 13.61 -1.38 -7.45
C ALA A 388 12.68 -2.60 -7.58
N THR A 389 12.63 -3.47 -6.56
CA THR A 389 11.74 -4.64 -6.58
C THR A 389 10.26 -4.23 -6.52
N LEU A 390 9.89 -3.22 -5.73
CA LEU A 390 8.53 -2.66 -5.72
C LEU A 390 8.19 -1.99 -7.05
N LEU A 391 9.07 -1.17 -7.60
CA LEU A 391 8.85 -0.51 -8.89
C LEU A 391 8.68 -1.52 -10.02
N CYS A 392 9.58 -2.50 -10.13
CA CYS A 392 9.47 -3.57 -11.12
C CYS A 392 8.13 -4.30 -10.99
N SER A 393 7.71 -4.59 -9.75
CA SER A 393 6.43 -5.24 -9.47
C SER A 393 5.22 -4.44 -9.95
N LEU A 394 5.22 -3.12 -9.74
CA LEU A 394 4.19 -2.21 -10.24
C LEU A 394 4.17 -2.12 -11.76
N LEU A 395 5.33 -1.98 -12.42
CA LEU A 395 5.42 -1.89 -13.88
C LEU A 395 4.92 -3.18 -14.55
N LEU A 396 5.24 -4.34 -13.99
CA LEU A 396 4.65 -5.62 -14.39
C LEU A 396 3.13 -5.63 -14.21
N GLY A 397 2.62 -5.04 -13.13
CA GLY A 397 1.18 -4.87 -12.88
C GLY A 397 0.46 -4.03 -13.93
N PHE A 398 1.14 -3.03 -14.51
CA PHE A 398 0.68 -2.26 -15.66
C PHE A 398 0.89 -2.96 -17.01
N GLY A 399 1.44 -4.18 -17.02
CA GLY A 399 1.65 -4.98 -18.23
C GLY A 399 2.92 -4.65 -19.02
N LEU A 400 3.86 -3.92 -18.43
CA LEU A 400 5.17 -3.67 -19.06
C LEU A 400 6.10 -4.87 -18.85
N ASP A 401 6.95 -5.16 -19.85
CA ASP A 401 8.00 -6.16 -19.70
C ASP A 401 9.17 -5.59 -18.89
N ALA A 402 9.07 -5.71 -17.56
CA ALA A 402 9.95 -5.06 -16.62
C ALA A 402 10.89 -6.05 -15.89
N TYR A 403 12.10 -5.58 -15.61
CA TYR A 403 13.17 -6.33 -14.94
C TYR A 403 13.90 -5.45 -13.94
N VAL A 404 14.31 -6.05 -12.83
CA VAL A 404 15.30 -5.47 -11.93
C VAL A 404 16.69 -5.73 -12.52
N CYS A 405 17.52 -4.70 -12.58
CA CYS A 405 18.90 -4.74 -13.06
C CYS A 405 19.86 -4.59 -11.89
N VAL A 406 20.90 -5.42 -11.85
CA VAL A 406 21.96 -5.38 -10.84
C VAL A 406 23.28 -5.08 -11.52
N GLY A 407 23.99 -4.08 -11.00
CA GLY A 407 25.25 -3.63 -11.58
C GLY A 407 25.85 -2.46 -10.81
N THR A 408 26.49 -1.54 -11.53
CA THR A 408 27.12 -0.37 -10.90
C THR A 408 26.65 0.94 -11.52
N LYS A 409 26.69 2.02 -10.73
CA LYS A 409 26.58 3.39 -11.20
C LYS A 409 27.96 4.07 -11.29
N THR A 410 27.96 5.38 -11.55
CA THR A 410 29.18 6.20 -11.51
C THR A 410 30.03 5.92 -10.27
N LYS A 411 31.36 5.94 -10.44
CA LYS A 411 32.36 5.56 -9.41
C LYS A 411 32.30 4.08 -8.98
N ASN A 412 31.76 3.20 -9.83
CA ASN A 412 31.68 1.74 -9.61
C ASN A 412 30.93 1.36 -8.32
N ILE A 413 29.97 2.19 -7.90
CA ILE A 413 29.15 1.91 -6.71
C ILE A 413 28.07 0.88 -7.10
N PRO A 414 27.96 -0.27 -6.41
CA PRO A 414 26.87 -1.21 -6.62
C PRO A 414 25.51 -0.52 -6.51
N HIS A 415 24.63 -0.79 -7.46
CA HIS A 415 23.31 -0.16 -7.53
C HIS A 415 22.33 -1.08 -8.24
N THR A 416 21.08 -1.01 -7.81
CA THR A 416 19.95 -1.74 -8.39
C THR A 416 18.95 -0.75 -8.96
N TRP A 417 18.50 -0.97 -10.19
CA TRP A 417 17.50 -0.14 -10.88
C TRP A 417 16.52 -1.00 -11.65
N VAL A 418 15.55 -0.39 -12.33
CA VAL A 418 14.56 -1.13 -13.13
C VAL A 418 14.72 -0.80 -14.60
N MET A 419 14.57 -1.78 -15.48
CA MET A 419 14.41 -1.55 -16.91
C MET A 419 13.08 -2.08 -17.42
N THR A 420 12.62 -1.53 -18.52
CA THR A 420 11.52 -2.06 -19.32
C THR A 420 11.95 -2.22 -20.76
N CYS A 421 11.54 -3.32 -21.38
CA CYS A 421 11.72 -3.57 -22.80
C CYS A 421 10.41 -3.29 -23.55
N GLY A 422 10.46 -2.36 -24.50
CA GLY A 422 9.36 -2.08 -25.41
C GLY A 422 9.22 -3.19 -26.46
N THR A 423 8.02 -3.33 -27.02
CA THR A 423 7.75 -4.29 -28.10
C THR A 423 8.51 -3.95 -29.38
N ASP A 424 8.96 -2.70 -29.52
CA ASP A 424 9.84 -2.20 -30.59
C ASP A 424 11.33 -2.47 -30.32
N GLY A 425 11.67 -3.16 -29.23
CA GLY A 425 13.04 -3.39 -28.79
C GLY A 425 13.67 -2.21 -28.04
N SER A 426 12.92 -1.12 -27.81
CA SER A 426 13.44 0.01 -27.05
C SER A 426 13.67 -0.37 -25.59
N VAL A 427 14.83 0.00 -25.03
CA VAL A 427 15.13 -0.23 -23.62
C VAL A 427 15.02 1.08 -22.87
N THR A 428 14.33 1.04 -21.75
CA THR A 428 14.14 2.22 -20.89
C THR A 428 14.50 1.89 -19.46
N PHE A 429 15.42 2.67 -18.88
CA PHE A 429 15.82 2.57 -17.49
C PHE A 429 15.01 3.52 -16.60
N TRP A 430 14.69 3.05 -15.39
CA TRP A 430 13.90 3.75 -14.40
C TRP A 430 14.68 3.82 -13.09
N GLU A 431 14.92 5.05 -12.61
CA GLU A 431 15.58 5.28 -11.33
C GLU A 431 14.54 5.34 -10.20
N SER A 432 14.60 4.37 -9.29
CA SER A 432 13.56 4.14 -8.29
C SER A 432 13.46 5.24 -7.24
N PHE A 433 14.57 5.91 -6.91
CA PHE A 433 14.57 7.02 -5.93
C PHE A 433 14.09 8.36 -6.48
N THR A 434 14.05 8.53 -7.79
CA THR A 434 13.77 9.85 -8.39
C THR A 434 12.65 9.84 -9.40
N ALA A 435 12.16 8.65 -9.76
CA ALA A 435 11.23 8.41 -10.85
C ALA A 435 11.73 8.87 -12.24
N HIS A 436 13.02 9.25 -12.36
CA HIS A 436 13.59 9.61 -13.64
C HIS A 436 13.67 8.41 -14.56
N ARG A 437 13.53 8.70 -15.84
CA ARG A 437 13.52 7.70 -16.88
C ARG A 437 14.52 8.04 -17.97
N TYR A 438 15.30 7.05 -18.37
CA TYR A 438 16.36 7.19 -19.35
C TYR A 438 16.11 6.22 -20.48
N VAL A 439 15.92 6.73 -21.70
CA VAL A 439 15.85 5.87 -22.89
C VAL A 439 17.27 5.46 -23.23
N HIS A 440 17.55 4.16 -23.22
CA HIS A 440 18.85 3.63 -23.58
C HIS A 440 19.00 3.66 -25.10
N ARG A 441 20.15 4.16 -25.55
CA ARG A 441 20.58 4.12 -26.94
C ARG A 441 21.93 3.42 -26.97
N PRO A 442 22.04 2.22 -27.56
CA PRO A 442 23.27 1.47 -27.56
C PRO A 442 24.34 2.20 -28.38
N VAL A 443 25.58 2.12 -27.91
CA VAL A 443 26.76 2.53 -28.68
C VAL A 443 27.11 1.38 -29.62
N ASP A 444 27.25 1.68 -30.91
CA ASP A 444 27.70 0.71 -31.90
C ASP A 444 29.23 0.84 -32.06
N PRO A 445 30.02 -0.09 -31.51
CA PRO A 445 31.48 -0.02 -31.60
C PRO A 445 32.00 -0.21 -33.03
N ASP A 446 31.20 -0.80 -33.92
CA ASP A 446 31.58 -1.11 -35.31
C ASP A 446 31.13 -0.02 -36.29
N ALA A 447 30.39 0.99 -35.81
CA ALA A 447 29.94 2.09 -36.67
C ALA A 447 31.10 2.96 -37.17
N PRO A 448 31.00 3.52 -38.40
CA PRO A 448 32.04 4.38 -38.95
C PRO A 448 32.39 5.57 -38.03
N PRO A 449 33.66 6.00 -37.95
CA PRO A 449 34.10 7.06 -37.02
C PRO A 449 33.37 8.41 -37.17
N MET A 450 32.77 8.65 -38.34
CA MET A 450 32.02 9.87 -38.63
C MET A 450 30.58 9.85 -38.09
N VAL A 451 30.08 8.69 -37.65
CA VAL A 451 28.73 8.56 -37.08
C VAL A 451 28.75 9.03 -35.62
N PRO A 452 28.00 10.08 -35.25
CA PRO A 452 27.94 10.53 -33.87
C PRO A 452 27.35 9.44 -32.97
N GLN A 453 28.15 8.96 -32.02
CA GLN A 453 27.69 7.99 -31.04
C GLN A 453 26.79 8.63 -29.99
N PRO A 454 25.73 7.94 -29.54
CA PRO A 454 24.87 8.45 -28.48
C PRO A 454 25.67 8.56 -27.17
N LYS A 455 25.55 9.70 -26.49
CA LYS A 455 26.11 9.87 -25.14
C LYS A 455 25.12 9.34 -24.11
N PRO A 456 25.51 8.41 -23.22
CA PRO A 456 24.65 7.94 -22.13
C PRO A 456 24.21 9.10 -21.24
N THR A 457 22.90 9.22 -21.01
CA THR A 457 22.31 10.22 -20.10
C THR A 457 22.02 9.67 -18.71
N TYR A 458 22.10 8.34 -18.55
CA TYR A 458 21.89 7.62 -17.29
C TYR A 458 23.19 7.47 -16.49
N PRO A 459 23.10 7.23 -15.16
CA PRO A 459 24.27 7.08 -14.30
C PRO A 459 24.87 5.66 -14.28
N TYR A 460 24.21 4.67 -14.87
CA TYR A 460 24.61 3.25 -14.84
C TYR A 460 25.83 2.96 -15.73
N ARG A 461 26.74 2.12 -15.22
CA ARG A 461 28.04 1.83 -15.84
C ARG A 461 28.15 0.37 -16.24
N THR A 462 27.93 -0.55 -15.31
CA THR A 462 27.98 -2.00 -15.59
C THR A 462 26.66 -2.68 -15.26
N ILE A 463 26.38 -3.82 -15.90
CA ILE A 463 25.22 -4.68 -15.65
C ILE A 463 25.65 -6.15 -15.65
N GLY A 464 25.46 -6.81 -14.50
CA GLY A 464 25.84 -8.20 -14.30
C GLY A 464 24.69 -9.18 -14.47
N CYS A 465 23.51 -8.86 -13.94
CA CYS A 465 22.32 -9.68 -14.14
C CYS A 465 21.02 -8.87 -14.15
N VAL A 466 19.98 -9.49 -14.69
CA VAL A 466 18.62 -8.95 -14.75
C VAL A 466 17.63 -10.03 -14.36
N PHE A 467 16.57 -9.66 -13.66
CA PHE A 467 15.58 -10.63 -13.21
C PHE A 467 14.20 -10.02 -13.01
N ASN A 468 13.18 -10.87 -13.03
CA ASN A 468 11.84 -10.54 -12.59
C ASN A 468 11.24 -11.75 -11.84
N HIS A 469 9.92 -11.78 -11.70
CA HIS A 469 9.20 -12.85 -11.01
C HIS A 469 9.23 -14.23 -11.73
N LYS A 470 9.63 -14.28 -13.00
CA LYS A 470 9.69 -15.51 -13.83
C LYS A 470 11.09 -15.86 -14.30
N MET A 471 11.90 -14.87 -14.62
CA MET A 471 13.18 -15.06 -15.28
C MET A 471 14.34 -14.50 -14.47
N PHE A 472 15.48 -15.17 -14.56
CA PHE A 472 16.77 -14.72 -14.07
C PHE A 472 17.80 -14.93 -15.17
N MET A 473 18.54 -13.87 -15.52
CA MET A 473 19.51 -13.90 -16.61
C MET A 473 20.78 -13.15 -16.20
N ALA A 474 21.95 -13.75 -16.44
CA ALA A 474 23.23 -13.07 -16.28
C ALA A 474 23.85 -12.69 -17.62
N ASN A 475 24.52 -11.54 -17.63
CA ASN A 475 25.18 -10.99 -18.80
C ASN A 475 26.46 -11.78 -19.11
N CYS A 476 26.43 -12.52 -20.22
CA CYS A 476 27.53 -13.34 -20.74
C CYS A 476 28.33 -12.65 -21.87
N GLN A 477 27.98 -11.41 -22.21
CA GLN A 477 28.67 -10.63 -23.22
C GLN A 477 30.13 -10.34 -22.81
N PRO A 478 31.04 -10.07 -23.78
CA PRO A 478 32.43 -9.75 -23.50
C PRO A 478 32.64 -8.59 -22.53
N SER A 479 31.79 -7.57 -22.63
CA SER A 479 31.75 -6.41 -21.76
C SER A 479 30.47 -6.42 -20.92
N ASP A 480 30.57 -5.98 -19.67
CA ASP A 480 29.42 -5.70 -18.82
C ASP A 480 29.01 -4.23 -18.85
N ALA A 481 29.65 -3.40 -19.68
CA ALA A 481 29.32 -1.98 -19.82
C ALA A 481 27.90 -1.80 -20.36
N VAL A 482 27.07 -1.03 -19.66
CA VAL A 482 25.65 -0.80 -20.02
C VAL A 482 25.53 -0.13 -21.39
N GLU A 483 26.44 0.77 -21.75
CA GLU A 483 26.40 1.48 -23.04
C GLU A 483 26.66 0.58 -24.26
N LEU A 484 27.35 -0.55 -24.07
CA LEU A 484 27.64 -1.54 -25.12
C LEU A 484 26.74 -2.78 -25.04
N CYS A 485 25.90 -2.86 -24.00
CA CYS A 485 25.12 -4.04 -23.71
C CYS A 485 23.99 -4.22 -24.73
N VAL A 486 23.92 -5.40 -25.35
CA VAL A 486 22.78 -5.77 -26.20
C VAL A 486 21.75 -6.52 -25.37
N PHE A 487 20.57 -5.91 -25.22
CA PHE A 487 19.46 -6.41 -24.41
C PHE A 487 18.55 -7.34 -25.21
N ASP A 488 19.14 -8.35 -25.86
CA ASP A 488 18.42 -9.42 -26.54
C ASP A 488 18.42 -10.67 -25.66
N PHE A 489 17.34 -10.86 -24.89
CA PHE A 489 17.21 -11.98 -23.95
C PHE A 489 16.92 -13.32 -24.61
N ALA A 490 16.60 -13.34 -25.91
CA ALA A 490 16.42 -14.59 -26.65
C ALA A 490 17.77 -15.23 -27.03
N ASP A 491 18.84 -14.43 -27.10
CA ASP A 491 20.17 -14.89 -27.46
C ASP A 491 20.94 -15.42 -26.23
N GLY A 492 20.95 -16.75 -26.10
CA GLY A 492 21.67 -17.48 -25.04
C GLY A 492 23.18 -17.29 -25.05
N SER A 493 23.78 -16.79 -26.14
CA SER A 493 25.20 -16.44 -26.18
C SER A 493 25.51 -15.13 -25.47
N ARG A 494 24.50 -14.26 -25.31
CA ARG A 494 24.59 -12.95 -24.65
C ARG A 494 24.07 -12.99 -23.22
N TRP A 495 23.01 -13.75 -22.98
CA TRP A 495 22.37 -13.86 -21.67
C TRP A 495 22.20 -15.33 -21.29
N LYS A 496 22.92 -15.77 -20.24
CA LYS A 496 22.67 -17.11 -19.67
C LYS A 496 21.44 -17.00 -18.76
N ALA A 497 20.38 -17.71 -19.12
CA ALA A 497 19.17 -17.79 -18.32
C ALA A 497 19.22 -18.98 -17.34
N MET A 498 18.51 -18.87 -16.22
CA MET A 498 18.09 -20.02 -15.42
C MET A 498 16.81 -20.64 -16.00
N SER A 499 16.54 -21.90 -15.68
CA SER A 499 15.29 -22.57 -16.00
C SER A 499 14.12 -21.87 -15.32
N GLU A 500 13.09 -21.55 -16.10
CA GLU A 500 11.86 -20.95 -15.58
C GLU A 500 11.17 -21.90 -14.60
N GLU A 501 11.19 -23.21 -14.85
CA GLU A 501 10.63 -24.23 -13.95
C GLU A 501 11.35 -24.25 -12.61
N ALA A 502 12.68 -24.15 -12.62
CA ALA A 502 13.48 -24.09 -11.40
C ALA A 502 13.12 -22.84 -10.58
N ILE A 503 13.04 -21.66 -11.21
CA ILE A 503 12.61 -20.42 -10.53
C ILE A 503 11.19 -20.58 -10.00
N ARG A 504 10.25 -21.07 -10.83
CA ARG A 504 8.84 -21.23 -10.50
C ARG A 504 8.62 -22.16 -9.30
N SER A 505 9.49 -23.16 -9.14
CA SER A 505 9.39 -24.14 -8.05
C SER A 505 9.54 -23.52 -6.65
N VAL A 506 10.29 -22.41 -6.55
CA VAL A 506 10.60 -21.73 -5.27
C VAL A 506 10.09 -20.30 -5.19
N CYS A 507 9.78 -19.65 -6.31
CA CYS A 507 9.42 -18.23 -6.35
C CYS A 507 7.93 -17.94 -6.58
N VAL A 508 7.03 -18.90 -6.80
CA VAL A 508 5.61 -18.57 -7.03
C VAL A 508 4.85 -18.50 -5.69
N PRO A 509 3.91 -17.55 -5.49
CA PRO A 509 3.05 -17.58 -4.31
C PRO A 509 2.37 -18.94 -4.11
N GLY A 510 2.48 -19.52 -2.92
CA GLY A 510 2.00 -20.88 -2.62
C GLY A 510 2.91 -22.01 -3.10
N SER A 511 4.04 -21.74 -3.79
CA SER A 511 5.03 -22.77 -4.12
C SER A 511 5.81 -23.22 -2.89
N THR A 512 6.01 -22.30 -1.94
CA THR A 512 6.56 -22.54 -0.60
C THR A 512 5.64 -21.89 0.44
N SER A 513 5.60 -22.45 1.65
CA SER A 513 4.93 -21.82 2.81
C SER A 513 5.68 -20.60 3.34
N SER A 514 6.94 -20.43 2.91
CA SER A 514 7.87 -19.40 3.38
C SER A 514 7.70 -18.05 2.69
N LEU A 515 6.93 -17.96 1.60
CA LEU A 515 6.70 -16.75 0.82
C LEU A 515 5.24 -16.33 0.93
N PRO A 516 4.90 -15.25 1.66
CA PRO A 516 3.54 -14.78 1.73
C PRO A 516 3.05 -14.32 0.33
N PRO A 517 1.73 -14.32 0.10
CA PRO A 517 1.14 -13.66 -1.07
C PRO A 517 1.55 -12.19 -1.19
N THR A 518 1.30 -11.60 -2.36
CA THR A 518 1.53 -10.17 -2.55
C THR A 518 0.59 -9.35 -1.68
N PRO A 519 1.11 -8.49 -0.77
CA PRO A 519 0.25 -7.60 0.00
C PRO A 519 -0.47 -6.61 -0.93
N PRO A 520 -1.78 -6.37 -0.75
CA PRO A 520 -2.46 -5.29 -1.45
C PRO A 520 -1.89 -3.94 -1.02
N ILE A 521 -1.91 -2.98 -1.93
CA ILE A 521 -1.55 -1.59 -1.62
C ILE A 521 -2.73 -0.93 -0.90
N CYS A 522 -2.44 -0.25 0.20
CA CYS A 522 -3.41 0.47 1.00
C CYS A 522 -3.65 1.89 0.46
N SER A 523 -4.91 2.31 0.50
CA SER A 523 -5.29 3.70 0.20
C SER A 523 -4.60 4.69 1.15
N PRO A 524 -4.36 5.93 0.71
CA PRO A 524 -3.80 6.96 1.58
C PRO A 524 -4.69 7.18 2.81
N SER A 525 -4.07 7.26 3.99
CA SER A 525 -4.78 7.61 5.24
C SER A 525 -4.93 9.12 5.45
N VAL A 526 -4.19 9.93 4.68
CA VAL A 526 -4.11 11.38 4.84
C VAL A 526 -5.06 12.07 3.87
N LEU A 527 -5.89 12.98 4.41
CA LEU A 527 -6.71 13.89 3.61
C LEU A 527 -5.83 15.04 3.10
N PRO A 528 -5.58 15.15 1.76
CA PRO A 528 -4.58 16.08 1.23
C PRO A 528 -4.87 17.55 1.53
N ASN A 529 -6.13 17.97 1.44
CA ASN A 529 -6.54 19.36 1.63
C ASN A 529 -6.38 19.80 3.09
N GLU A 530 -6.83 18.98 4.03
CA GLU A 530 -6.69 19.26 5.47
C GLU A 530 -5.22 19.31 5.88
N ALA A 531 -4.43 18.33 5.43
CA ALA A 531 -2.98 18.30 5.69
C ALA A 531 -2.25 19.50 5.08
N SER A 532 -2.67 19.98 3.90
CA SER A 532 -2.11 21.18 3.27
C SER A 532 -2.41 22.43 4.11
N ASN A 533 -3.66 22.62 4.52
CA ASN A 533 -4.08 23.77 5.32
C ASN A 533 -3.39 23.82 6.69
N GLN A 534 -3.30 22.67 7.37
CA GLN A 534 -2.63 22.58 8.65
C GLN A 534 -1.15 22.94 8.54
N LEU A 535 -0.45 22.32 7.57
CA LEU A 535 0.98 22.57 7.39
C LEU A 535 1.27 24.00 6.93
N GLU A 536 0.39 24.61 6.14
CA GLU A 536 0.50 26.02 5.76
C GLU A 536 0.38 26.96 6.95
N LEU A 537 -0.56 26.69 7.87
CA LEU A 537 -0.72 27.48 9.10
C LEU A 537 0.52 27.37 10.00
N GLU A 538 1.05 26.16 10.17
CA GLU A 538 2.29 25.93 10.94
C GLU A 538 3.49 26.65 10.30
N MET A 539 3.61 26.62 8.97
CA MET A 539 4.66 27.35 8.24
C MET A 539 4.55 28.88 8.40
N ARG A 540 3.33 29.42 8.31
CA ARG A 540 3.08 30.85 8.54
C ARG A 540 3.48 31.26 9.96
N TYR A 541 3.14 30.44 10.96
CA TYR A 541 3.53 30.68 12.35
C TYR A 541 5.06 30.70 12.51
N LEU A 542 5.76 29.67 12.02
CA LEU A 542 7.21 29.56 12.12
C LEU A 542 7.94 30.71 11.44
N LEU A 543 7.47 31.12 10.26
CA LEU A 543 8.03 32.26 9.54
C LEU A 543 7.81 33.58 10.29
N ALA A 544 6.60 33.81 10.80
CA ALA A 544 6.27 35.03 11.52
C ALA A 544 7.10 35.18 12.80
N GLU A 545 7.27 34.09 13.57
CA GLU A 545 8.14 34.08 14.76
C GLU A 545 9.60 34.33 14.40
N HIS A 546 10.13 33.67 13.37
CA HIS A 546 11.51 33.90 12.93
C HIS A 546 11.76 35.35 12.51
N ARG A 547 10.80 35.97 11.79
CA ARG A 547 10.89 37.39 11.41
C ARG A 547 10.80 38.33 12.62
N LYS A 548 9.96 38.02 13.59
CA LYS A 548 9.82 38.77 14.83
C LYS A 548 11.13 38.76 15.63
N ASP A 549 11.83 37.63 15.70
CA ASP A 549 13.15 37.52 16.34
C ASP A 549 14.21 38.41 15.67
N LEU A 550 14.05 38.68 14.36
CA LEU A 550 14.90 39.60 13.60
C LEU A 550 14.42 41.06 13.63
N GLY A 551 13.36 41.37 14.39
CA GLY A 551 12.75 42.71 14.45
C GLY A 551 12.04 43.13 13.16
N LEU A 552 11.62 42.17 12.32
CA LEU A 552 10.94 42.43 11.04
C LEU A 552 9.43 42.29 11.19
N ALA A 553 8.67 43.23 10.61
CA ALA A 553 7.22 43.12 10.51
C ALA A 553 6.81 42.03 9.51
N THR A 554 5.75 41.28 9.79
CA THR A 554 5.21 40.25 8.90
C THR A 554 3.84 40.66 8.41
N VAL A 555 3.68 40.80 7.09
CA VAL A 555 2.41 41.15 6.46
C VAL A 555 2.12 40.13 5.36
N TRP A 556 1.01 39.40 5.52
CA TRP A 556 0.59 38.35 4.60
C TRP A 556 -0.14 38.90 3.37
N ASP A 557 0.02 38.20 2.24
CA ASP A 557 -0.75 38.38 1.01
C ASP A 557 -1.42 37.06 0.62
N ASP A 558 -2.67 36.90 1.05
CA ASP A 558 -3.45 35.68 0.82
C ASP A 558 -3.78 35.47 -0.65
N HIS A 559 -3.93 36.55 -1.44
CA HIS A 559 -4.15 36.44 -2.87
C HIS A 559 -2.91 35.88 -3.56
N LEU A 560 -1.73 36.42 -3.24
CA LEU A 560 -0.47 35.87 -3.77
C LEU A 560 -0.27 34.42 -3.33
N SER A 561 -0.51 34.08 -2.06
CA SER A 561 -0.51 32.69 -1.56
C SER A 561 -1.40 31.79 -2.42
N TYR A 562 -2.62 32.22 -2.74
CA TYR A 562 -3.53 31.46 -3.59
C TYR A 562 -2.96 31.23 -5.00
N LEU A 563 -2.35 32.24 -5.62
CA LEU A 563 -1.76 32.13 -6.96
C LEU A 563 -0.61 31.11 -7.03
N LEU A 564 0.16 30.95 -5.94
CA LEU A 564 1.24 29.94 -5.88
C LEU A 564 0.73 28.49 -6.02
N SER A 565 -0.57 28.25 -5.80
CA SER A 565 -1.17 26.91 -5.94
C SER A 565 -0.96 26.32 -7.34
N ALA A 566 -1.05 27.15 -8.39
CA ALA A 566 -0.89 26.71 -9.77
C ALA A 566 0.53 26.16 -10.02
N ALA A 567 1.56 26.86 -9.54
CA ALA A 567 2.95 26.43 -9.65
C ALA A 567 3.19 25.09 -8.93
N LEU A 568 2.69 24.96 -7.69
CA LEU A 568 2.88 23.71 -6.92
C LEU A 568 2.18 22.51 -7.57
N CYS A 569 1.00 22.72 -8.16
CA CYS A 569 0.31 21.69 -8.94
C CYS A 569 1.09 21.33 -10.21
N ALA A 570 1.62 22.31 -10.94
CA ALA A 570 2.44 22.09 -12.12
C ALA A 570 3.71 21.28 -11.80
N TYR A 571 4.40 21.59 -10.70
CA TYR A 571 5.60 20.86 -10.30
C TYR A 571 5.32 19.39 -9.98
N GLU A 572 4.24 19.07 -9.27
CA GLU A 572 3.90 17.67 -9.01
C GLU A 572 3.48 16.95 -10.30
N LEU A 573 2.70 17.60 -11.15
CA LEU A 573 2.26 17.03 -12.42
C LEU A 573 3.45 16.72 -13.35
N GLU A 574 4.45 17.60 -13.38
CA GLU A 574 5.71 17.36 -14.09
C GLU A 574 6.45 16.13 -13.54
N ARG A 575 6.45 15.92 -12.23
CA ARG A 575 7.04 14.70 -11.63
C ARG A 575 6.28 13.42 -11.99
N CYS A 576 4.96 13.50 -12.15
CA CYS A 576 4.13 12.35 -12.56
C CYS A 576 4.22 12.05 -14.06
N THR A 577 4.36 13.06 -14.91
CA THR A 577 4.23 12.92 -16.37
C THR A 577 5.56 13.01 -17.10
N GLY A 578 6.56 13.67 -16.50
CA GLY A 578 7.80 14.08 -17.16
C GLY A 578 7.62 15.23 -18.15
N VAL A 579 6.46 15.91 -18.14
CA VAL A 579 6.13 17.03 -19.03
C VAL A 579 5.81 18.26 -18.20
N SER A 580 6.53 19.35 -18.44
CA SER A 580 6.25 20.64 -17.81
C SER A 580 5.03 21.28 -18.47
N CYS A 581 4.01 21.64 -17.68
CA CYS A 581 2.78 22.28 -18.14
C CYS A 581 2.19 23.18 -17.04
N GLY A 582 1.49 24.26 -17.43
CA GLY A 582 0.81 25.18 -16.49
C GLY A 582 1.66 26.32 -15.91
N ASN A 583 2.91 26.46 -16.34
CA ASN A 583 3.81 27.52 -15.86
C ASN A 583 3.50 28.90 -16.47
N GLU A 584 2.92 28.95 -17.67
CA GLU A 584 2.64 30.21 -18.37
C GLU A 584 1.52 31.01 -17.69
N GLU A 585 0.41 30.35 -17.35
CA GLU A 585 -0.73 30.94 -16.65
C GLU A 585 -0.33 31.44 -15.26
N PHE A 586 0.54 30.70 -14.57
CA PHE A 586 1.11 31.12 -13.30
C PHE A 586 1.96 32.39 -13.44
N GLN A 587 2.87 32.45 -14.42
CA GLN A 587 3.70 33.62 -14.66
C GLN A 587 2.85 34.86 -14.96
N ASP A 588 1.81 34.72 -15.79
CA ASP A 588 0.91 35.82 -16.11
C ASP A 588 0.08 36.29 -14.92
N ALA A 589 -0.41 35.36 -14.09
CA ALA A 589 -1.12 35.71 -12.87
C ALA A 589 -0.22 36.48 -11.88
N VAL A 590 1.03 36.04 -11.69
CA VAL A 590 1.99 36.73 -10.82
C VAL A 590 2.35 38.11 -11.38
N ARG A 591 2.60 38.23 -12.69
CA ARG A 591 2.88 39.53 -13.34
C ARG A 591 1.76 40.54 -13.11
N ARG A 592 0.49 40.09 -13.09
CA ARG A 592 -0.67 40.95 -12.81
C ARG A 592 -0.83 41.27 -11.32
N ALA A 593 -0.40 40.39 -10.42
CA ALA A 593 -0.54 40.57 -8.97
C ALA A 593 0.60 41.38 -8.32
N VAL A 594 1.70 41.56 -9.04
CA VAL A 594 2.89 42.32 -8.62
C VAL A 594 2.80 43.72 -9.24
N PRO A 595 2.63 44.79 -8.45
CA PRO A 595 2.50 46.14 -8.99
C PRO A 595 3.78 46.62 -9.68
N ASP A 596 3.65 47.60 -10.58
CA ASP A 596 4.81 48.22 -11.23
C ASP A 596 5.83 48.73 -10.20
N GLY A 597 7.11 48.54 -10.49
CA GLY A 597 8.22 48.87 -9.60
C GLY A 597 8.39 47.95 -8.38
N HIS A 598 7.60 46.89 -8.25
CA HIS A 598 7.81 45.83 -7.26
C HIS A 598 8.57 44.65 -7.85
N THR A 599 9.31 43.96 -6.98
CA THR A 599 10.00 42.71 -7.29
C THR A 599 9.25 41.55 -6.65
N PHE A 600 9.14 40.44 -7.38
CA PHE A 600 8.66 39.16 -6.87
C PHE A 600 9.82 38.16 -6.75
N LYS A 601 9.92 37.49 -5.62
CA LYS A 601 10.81 36.35 -5.41
C LYS A 601 9.98 35.16 -4.93
N GLY A 602 10.24 33.98 -5.48
CA GLY A 602 9.57 32.74 -5.11
C GLY A 602 10.57 31.58 -5.01
N PHE A 603 10.40 30.75 -3.99
CA PHE A 603 11.25 29.59 -3.70
C PHE A 603 10.39 28.36 -3.45
N PRO A 604 10.21 27.48 -4.47
CA PRO A 604 9.53 26.20 -4.29
C PRO A 604 10.50 25.13 -3.78
N ILE A 605 10.03 24.28 -2.87
CA ILE A 605 10.76 23.15 -2.31
C ILE A 605 9.83 21.96 -2.07
N HIS A 606 10.38 20.75 -2.13
CA HIS A 606 9.66 19.49 -2.02
C HIS A 606 10.20 18.64 -0.86
N PHE A 607 9.30 18.04 -0.08
CA PHE A 607 9.60 17.14 1.03
C PHE A 607 8.79 15.83 0.93
N LEU A 608 9.32 14.77 1.55
CA LEU A 608 8.67 13.46 1.69
C LEU A 608 7.91 13.31 3.02
N HIS A 609 7.92 14.34 3.86
CA HIS A 609 7.35 14.32 5.20
C HIS A 609 6.52 15.58 5.47
N ARG A 610 5.65 15.50 6.48
CA ARG A 610 4.76 16.60 6.90
C ARG A 610 5.24 17.36 8.14
N ASN A 611 6.43 17.08 8.66
CA ASN A 611 6.97 17.78 9.84
C ASN A 611 7.34 19.24 9.51
N ALA A 612 6.56 20.19 10.02
CA ALA A 612 6.71 21.60 9.71
C ALA A 612 8.04 22.19 10.17
N ARG A 613 8.45 21.91 11.42
CA ARG A 613 9.69 22.45 12.00
C ARG A 613 10.92 21.96 11.24
N ARG A 614 10.96 20.65 10.92
CA ARG A 614 12.03 20.04 10.13
C ARG A 614 12.10 20.62 8.71
N ALA A 615 10.94 20.82 8.07
CA ALA A 615 10.87 21.43 6.76
C ALA A 615 11.34 22.89 6.79
N PHE A 616 10.85 23.71 7.73
CA PHE A 616 11.23 25.11 7.86
C PHE A 616 12.72 25.30 8.14
N ALA A 617 13.29 24.53 9.07
CA ALA A 617 14.74 24.54 9.34
C ALA A 617 15.57 24.15 8.11
N THR A 618 15.07 23.22 7.29
CA THR A 618 15.72 22.87 6.02
C THR A 618 15.64 24.00 5.00
N CYS A 619 14.51 24.70 4.92
CA CYS A 619 14.31 25.83 4.02
C CYS A 619 15.28 26.97 4.34
N LEU A 620 15.47 27.32 5.62
CA LEU A 620 16.38 28.39 6.05
C LEU A 620 17.86 28.14 5.71
N ARG A 621 18.27 26.90 5.40
CA ARG A 621 19.63 26.62 4.91
C ARG A 621 19.84 27.03 3.45
N SER A 622 18.78 27.30 2.70
CA SER A 622 18.85 27.79 1.33
C SER A 622 18.99 29.31 1.34
N PRO A 623 20.03 29.89 0.71
CA PRO A 623 20.20 31.34 0.67
C PRO A 623 19.03 32.03 -0.04
N PHE A 624 18.42 31.38 -1.04
CA PHE A 624 17.24 31.91 -1.73
C PHE A 624 16.01 32.01 -0.82
N CYS A 625 15.83 31.04 0.07
CA CYS A 625 14.72 31.08 1.02
C CYS A 625 14.99 32.11 2.11
N GLU A 626 16.22 32.15 2.62
CA GLU A 626 16.66 33.14 3.60
C GLU A 626 16.46 34.57 3.08
N GLU A 627 16.82 34.86 1.83
CA GLU A 627 16.56 36.16 1.21
C GLU A 627 15.08 36.55 1.19
N ILE A 628 14.18 35.59 0.95
CA ILE A 628 12.73 35.83 0.94
C ILE A 628 12.22 36.04 2.38
N VAL A 629 12.59 35.17 3.30
CA VAL A 629 12.14 35.19 4.70
C VAL A 629 12.69 36.42 5.43
N CYS A 630 13.94 36.81 5.17
CA CYS A 630 14.60 37.96 5.77
C CYS A 630 14.45 39.24 4.92
N CYS A 631 13.60 39.22 3.89
CA CYS A 631 13.40 40.34 2.98
C CYS A 631 13.04 41.63 3.73
N ARG A 632 13.77 42.70 3.39
CA ARG A 632 13.60 44.08 3.86
C ARG A 632 13.32 44.98 2.66
N GLY A 633 12.49 45.99 2.86
CA GLY A 633 12.14 46.97 1.83
C GLY A 633 10.82 47.64 2.16
N ASP A 634 10.38 48.51 1.26
CA ASP A 634 9.07 49.13 1.37
C ASP A 634 8.00 48.16 0.87
N HIS A 635 6.84 48.18 1.52
CA HIS A 635 5.67 47.38 1.11
C HIS A 635 5.95 45.87 0.98
N VAL A 636 6.83 45.32 1.83
CA VAL A 636 7.09 43.86 1.86
C VAL A 636 5.80 43.12 2.21
N ARG A 637 5.40 42.21 1.33
CA ARG A 637 4.28 41.29 1.50
C ARG A 637 4.78 39.87 1.30
N LEU A 638 4.43 38.99 2.24
CA LEU A 638 4.85 37.60 2.25
C LEU A 638 3.70 36.68 1.85
N ALA A 639 4.04 35.62 1.14
CA ALA A 639 3.13 34.56 0.79
C ALA A 639 3.79 33.21 1.06
N VAL A 640 3.02 32.30 1.64
CA VAL A 640 3.37 30.90 1.80
C VAL A 640 2.21 30.08 1.27
N ARG A 641 2.52 29.06 0.47
CA ARG A 641 1.52 28.08 0.02
C ARG A 641 2.07 26.68 0.22
N VAL A 642 1.21 25.78 0.73
CA VAL A 642 1.55 24.37 0.89
C VAL A 642 0.57 23.51 0.11
N ARG A 643 1.09 22.48 -0.55
CA ARG A 643 0.32 21.46 -1.25
C ARG A 643 0.83 20.08 -0.87
N VAL A 644 0.00 19.32 -0.17
CA VAL A 644 0.20 17.89 0.09
C VAL A 644 -0.51 17.11 -1.00
N PHE A 645 0.19 16.16 -1.60
CA PHE A 645 -0.37 15.15 -2.51
C PHE A 645 -0.23 13.79 -1.83
N ALA A 646 -1.35 13.12 -1.61
CA ALA A 646 -1.36 11.83 -0.95
C ALA A 646 -1.19 10.71 -1.97
N TYR A 647 -0.34 9.77 -1.63
CA TYR A 647 -0.05 8.56 -2.38
C TYR A 647 -0.36 7.34 -1.51
N PRO A 648 -0.39 6.13 -2.10
CA PRO A 648 -0.67 4.92 -1.34
C PRO A 648 0.32 4.69 -0.18
N GLU A 649 -0.03 3.81 0.75
CA GLU A 649 0.78 3.55 1.98
C GLU A 649 1.07 4.79 2.83
N SER A 650 0.23 5.82 2.75
CA SER A 650 0.45 7.11 3.43
C SER A 650 1.73 7.86 2.99
N ALA A 651 2.34 7.46 1.87
CA ALA A 651 3.36 8.26 1.22
C ALA A 651 2.78 9.61 0.78
N CYS A 652 3.60 10.65 0.73
CA CYS A 652 3.14 11.96 0.31
C CYS A 652 4.25 12.77 -0.39
N ALA A 653 3.82 13.62 -1.33
CA ALA A 653 4.64 14.69 -1.85
C ALA A 653 4.17 16.00 -1.21
N VAL A 654 5.07 16.67 -0.48
CA VAL A 654 4.76 17.94 0.18
C VAL A 654 5.53 19.05 -0.52
N TRP A 655 4.80 19.90 -1.24
CA TRP A 655 5.33 21.07 -1.89
C TRP A 655 5.06 22.31 -1.04
N ILE A 656 6.10 23.12 -0.82
CA ILE A 656 6.03 24.39 -0.10
C ILE A 656 6.64 25.45 -1.00
N MET A 657 5.95 26.58 -1.14
CA MET A 657 6.50 27.75 -1.81
C MET A 657 6.47 28.95 -0.88
N PHE A 658 7.66 29.50 -0.61
CA PHE A 658 7.82 30.80 0.03
C PHE A 658 7.94 31.87 -1.04
N ALA A 659 7.25 32.97 -0.88
CA ALA A 659 7.37 34.10 -1.78
C ALA A 659 7.27 35.43 -1.04
N CYS A 660 7.87 36.45 -1.63
CA CYS A 660 7.63 37.83 -1.24
C CYS A 660 7.44 38.71 -2.47
N LYS A 661 6.65 39.77 -2.31
CA LYS A 661 6.69 40.93 -3.18
C LYS A 661 7.04 42.16 -2.37
N TYR A 662 7.89 43.01 -2.90
CA TYR A 662 8.37 44.21 -2.20
C TYR A 662 8.77 45.27 -3.22
N ARG A 663 8.77 46.54 -2.80
CA ARG A 663 9.35 47.62 -3.59
C ARG A 663 10.83 47.73 -3.24
N SER A 664 11.70 47.59 -4.24
CA SER A 664 13.14 47.75 -4.02
C SER A 664 13.42 49.20 -3.65
N VAL A 665 14.10 49.41 -2.52
CA VAL A 665 14.71 50.70 -2.20
C VAL A 665 16.06 50.68 -2.88
N LEU A 666 16.26 51.54 -3.89
CA LEU A 666 17.56 51.74 -4.53
C LEU A 666 18.54 52.40 -3.56
#